data_AF-A0AB32VC10-F1
#
_entry.id   AF-A0AB32VC10-F1
#
_cell.length_a   1.000
_cell.length_b   1.000
_cell.length_c   1.000
_cell.angle_alpha   90.00
_cell.angle_beta   90.00
_cell.angle_gamma   90.00
#
_symmetry.space_group_name_H-M   'P 1'
#
loop_
_entity.id
_entity.type
_entity.pdbx_description
1 polymer ?
#
loop_
_entity_poly.entity_id
_entity_poly.type
_entity_poly.pdbx_seq_one_letter_code
_entity_poly.pdbx_strand_id
1 'polypeptide(L)'
;MDSRHPLKRSDTIAESMPDALRQSTYHMKRCFSRLVATGKRLLKRQLLMEEVEKSIEDKVERSKILEGLIGFIVISTQEAAVVPPYIAFAVRPNPGFWEFVKVNSEDLHVDAINASEYLKFKEMIFDQNWSNDENALEIDFAAINYNSPHLTLPSSIGNGVSYISKFMFSKLWESSESSRPLLDYLLALNHQGEDLLINETLDTVAKLKTALLTANNVISALPKETPYKNFEQRLKELGFEKGWGHNAERVQETMMTLSEVLQTPEPAKLESLFSWLPTVFGIVILSPHGYFGQSDVLGLPDTGGQVVYILDQVKALEEALLLRFKQQGLAVKPQILVVTRLIPDARGTKCNQELEPIINTKHSHILRVPFQTDNGVLQQWVSRFDIYPYLEKFAQDAVAKILEHMECKPDLIIGNYSDGNLVASLMARKLGITQGTIAHALEKTKYEDSDVKWKELEAKYHFSCQFTADIIAMNATDFIITSTYQEIAGSKEKPGQYESHAAFTMPGLHRVVSGINIFDPKFNIVAPGADQSVYFPYTEKKRRLSSFHPAIEELLYSQNDNNEHIGFLADRSKPIIFSMARLDTVKNITGLTEWFGKNKRLRDLVNLVVVAGFFDPSKSNDREEQAEIKRMHQLMEQYRLRGQFRWIAAQTDRLRNGELYRCIADTKGAFVQPALYEAFGLTVIEAMNCGLPTFATNKGGPAEIIVDGVSGFHIGPNNGDKSSNIIADFFDKCRTDAEHWKRVSAAGLHRIQECYTWEIYANKLLNMGSIYGFWRQLNKEQNLTKQRYIQLLYNLQFRNLARTVPIPREQAQVHLPLPITKPQQSTVLDAPAEPQQIPPLVVSDKGPQPAAETSRTRVKSLQRKKTSYFHRLCFIVGYLLLIYYVLRKLYYKFTW
;
A
#
# COMPACT_ATOMS: atom_id res chain seq x y z
N MET A 1 -28.37 23.45 -37.68
CA MET A 1 -29.39 23.45 -36.62
C MET A 1 -29.38 22.06 -35.99
N ASP A 2 -28.29 21.65 -35.36
CA ASP A 2 -27.86 21.98 -33.98
C ASP A 2 -28.87 21.58 -32.91
N SER A 3 -28.75 20.33 -32.47
CA SER A 3 -29.22 19.85 -31.17
C SER A 3 -28.42 18.62 -30.72
N ARG A 4 -27.08 18.68 -30.79
CA ARG A 4 -26.26 17.86 -29.91
C ARG A 4 -26.20 18.60 -28.59
N HIS A 5 -27.11 18.31 -27.67
CA HIS A 5 -26.92 18.69 -26.27
C HIS A 5 -25.71 17.91 -25.75
N PRO A 6 -24.57 18.55 -25.44
CA PRO A 6 -23.60 17.92 -24.56
C PRO A 6 -24.34 17.74 -23.23
N LEU A 7 -24.31 16.53 -22.65
CA LEU A 7 -24.78 16.28 -21.30
C LEU A 7 -24.31 17.43 -20.39
N LYS A 8 -25.25 18.27 -19.95
CA LYS A 8 -24.94 19.30 -18.98
C LYS A 8 -24.51 18.57 -17.72
N ARG A 9 -23.45 19.07 -17.08
CA ARG A 9 -22.88 18.55 -15.83
C ARG A 9 -23.86 18.62 -14.63
N SER A 10 -25.13 19.00 -14.87
CA SER A 10 -26.19 19.24 -13.89
C SER A 10 -27.27 18.15 -13.84
N ASP A 11 -27.37 17.28 -14.84
CA ASP A 11 -28.54 16.40 -14.95
C ASP A 11 -28.20 15.03 -14.33
N THR A 12 -28.95 14.64 -13.30
CA THR A 12 -28.81 13.34 -12.61
C THR A 12 -29.18 12.19 -13.54
N ILE A 13 -28.77 10.96 -13.21
CA ILE A 13 -29.20 9.75 -13.92
C ILE A 13 -30.73 9.62 -13.86
N ALA A 14 -31.35 9.97 -12.73
CA ALA A 14 -32.80 9.94 -12.58
C ALA A 14 -33.53 10.93 -13.49
N GLU A 15 -32.96 12.12 -13.72
CA GLU A 15 -33.53 13.14 -14.62
C GLU A 15 -33.30 12.81 -16.09
N SER A 16 -32.14 12.23 -16.42
CA SER A 16 -31.73 12.00 -17.80
C SER A 16 -32.15 10.64 -18.38
N MET A 17 -32.28 9.60 -17.54
CA MET A 17 -32.68 8.26 -17.96
C MET A 17 -34.08 8.21 -18.61
N PRO A 18 -35.13 8.91 -18.13
CA PRO A 18 -36.44 8.91 -18.78
C PRO A 18 -36.39 9.32 -20.25
N ASP A 19 -35.65 10.39 -20.57
CA ASP A 19 -35.50 10.87 -21.94
C ASP A 19 -34.67 9.90 -22.80
N ALA A 20 -33.64 9.29 -22.20
CA ALA A 20 -32.87 8.23 -22.86
C ALA A 20 -33.75 7.03 -23.24
N LEU A 21 -34.60 6.58 -22.31
CA LEU A 21 -35.52 5.46 -22.51
C LEU A 21 -36.58 5.80 -23.57
N ARG A 22 -37.12 7.03 -23.59
CA ARG A 22 -38.08 7.48 -24.63
C ARG A 22 -37.49 7.37 -26.03
N GLN A 23 -36.22 7.77 -26.22
CA GLN A 23 -35.53 7.73 -27.52
C GLN A 23 -35.32 6.30 -28.05
N SER A 24 -35.33 5.28 -27.18
CA SER A 24 -35.10 3.87 -27.54
C SER A 24 -36.16 2.94 -26.97
N THR A 25 -37.41 3.41 -26.86
CA THR A 25 -38.50 2.75 -26.11
C THR A 25 -38.67 1.29 -26.50
N TYR A 26 -38.74 0.99 -27.80
CA TYR A 26 -38.94 -0.37 -28.30
C TYR A 26 -37.85 -1.34 -27.82
N HIS A 27 -36.58 -0.98 -28.00
CA HIS A 27 -35.45 -1.82 -27.61
C HIS A 27 -35.34 -1.97 -26.09
N MET A 28 -35.59 -0.91 -25.33
CA MET A 28 -35.50 -0.95 -23.87
C MET A 28 -36.64 -1.72 -23.23
N LYS A 29 -37.88 -1.61 -23.75
CA LYS A 29 -38.98 -2.49 -23.33
C LYS A 29 -38.65 -3.95 -23.60
N ARG A 30 -38.12 -4.27 -24.79
CA ARG A 30 -37.69 -5.65 -25.14
C ARG A 30 -36.59 -6.13 -24.20
N CYS A 31 -35.59 -5.31 -23.94
CA CYS A 31 -34.48 -5.62 -23.03
C CYS A 31 -34.99 -5.89 -21.61
N PHE A 32 -35.75 -4.96 -21.02
CA PHE A 32 -36.22 -5.07 -19.65
C PHE A 32 -37.24 -6.20 -19.47
N SER A 33 -38.10 -6.44 -20.47
CA SER A 33 -38.99 -7.61 -20.47
C SER A 33 -38.20 -8.93 -20.41
N ARG A 34 -37.10 -9.04 -21.18
CA ARG A 34 -36.21 -10.22 -21.12
C ARG A 34 -35.53 -10.35 -19.76
N LEU A 35 -35.08 -9.23 -19.17
CA LEU A 35 -34.45 -9.24 -17.86
C LEU A 35 -35.43 -9.73 -16.79
N VAL A 36 -36.65 -9.18 -16.77
CA VAL A 36 -37.69 -9.50 -15.79
C VAL A 36 -38.26 -10.92 -15.98
N ALA A 37 -38.36 -11.42 -17.21
CA ALA A 37 -38.85 -12.77 -17.50
C ALA A 37 -38.01 -13.90 -16.86
N THR A 38 -36.75 -13.62 -16.54
CA THR A 38 -35.85 -14.60 -15.88
C THR A 38 -36.00 -14.64 -14.35
N GLY A 39 -36.85 -13.81 -13.77
CA GLY A 39 -37.10 -13.75 -12.33
C GLY A 39 -36.09 -12.90 -11.55
N LYS A 40 -36.09 -13.08 -10.22
CA LYS A 40 -35.24 -12.30 -9.31
C LYS A 40 -33.76 -12.67 -9.49
N ARG A 41 -32.91 -11.68 -9.76
CA ARG A 41 -31.45 -11.90 -9.88
C ARG A 41 -30.66 -10.60 -9.78
N LEU A 42 -29.40 -10.74 -9.37
CA LEU A 42 -28.42 -9.66 -9.41
C LEU A 42 -27.59 -9.79 -10.70
N LEU A 43 -27.48 -8.70 -11.45
CA LEU A 43 -26.74 -8.64 -12.71
C LEU A 43 -25.53 -7.73 -12.58
N LYS A 44 -24.37 -8.22 -13.00
CA LYS A 44 -23.16 -7.40 -13.15
C LYS A 44 -23.16 -6.70 -14.50
N ARG A 45 -22.38 -5.63 -14.61
CA ARG A 45 -22.26 -4.80 -15.83
C ARG A 45 -22.09 -5.61 -17.12
N GLN A 46 -21.25 -6.64 -17.12
CA GLN A 46 -20.97 -7.43 -18.34
C GLN A 46 -22.24 -8.12 -18.85
N LEU A 47 -22.97 -8.81 -17.97
CA LEU A 47 -24.23 -9.47 -18.32
C LEU A 47 -25.33 -8.46 -18.69
N LEU A 48 -25.36 -7.30 -18.03
CA LEU A 48 -26.27 -6.22 -18.40
C LEU A 48 -25.99 -5.72 -19.83
N MET A 49 -24.71 -5.49 -20.16
CA MET A 49 -24.30 -5.08 -21.51
C MET A 49 -24.66 -6.14 -22.56
N GLU A 50 -24.41 -7.42 -22.28
CA GLU A 50 -24.77 -8.52 -23.18
C GLU A 50 -26.28 -8.57 -23.45
N GLU A 51 -27.13 -8.37 -22.44
CA GLU A 51 -28.58 -8.37 -22.64
C GLU A 51 -29.07 -7.14 -23.41
N VAL A 52 -28.43 -5.97 -23.24
CA VAL A 52 -28.70 -4.79 -24.08
C VAL A 52 -28.32 -5.09 -25.54
N GLU A 53 -27.13 -5.65 -25.78
CA GLU A 53 -26.67 -6.00 -27.12
C GLU A 53 -27.55 -7.06 -27.80
N LYS A 54 -27.98 -8.10 -27.07
CA LYS A 54 -28.91 -9.13 -27.57
C LYS A 54 -30.29 -8.57 -27.91
N SER A 55 -30.69 -7.47 -27.29
CA SER A 55 -32.00 -6.85 -27.49
C SER A 55 -32.06 -5.91 -28.70
N ILE A 56 -30.92 -5.60 -29.30
CA ILE A 56 -30.81 -4.72 -30.48
C ILE A 56 -30.20 -5.51 -31.63
N GLU A 57 -31.04 -6.01 -32.54
CA GLU A 57 -30.62 -6.88 -33.66
C GLU A 57 -29.79 -6.12 -34.71
N ASP A 58 -30.19 -4.89 -35.04
CA ASP A 58 -29.48 -4.06 -36.01
C ASP A 58 -28.16 -3.50 -35.44
N LYS A 59 -27.06 -3.68 -36.17
CA LYS A 59 -25.73 -3.26 -35.72
C LYS A 59 -25.55 -1.75 -35.67
N VAL A 60 -26.19 -1.01 -36.58
CA VAL A 60 -26.05 0.46 -36.68
C VAL A 60 -26.85 1.12 -35.56
N GLU A 61 -28.08 0.67 -35.32
CA GLU A 61 -28.89 1.10 -34.19
C GLU A 61 -28.24 0.76 -32.86
N ARG A 62 -27.65 -0.43 -32.74
CA ARG A 62 -26.89 -0.84 -31.54
C ARG A 62 -25.76 0.13 -31.25
N SER A 63 -24.92 0.44 -32.24
CA SER A 63 -23.82 1.41 -32.07
C SER A 63 -24.35 2.77 -31.63
N LYS A 64 -25.42 3.26 -32.28
CA LYS A 64 -26.02 4.56 -31.97
C LYS A 64 -26.57 4.65 -30.54
N ILE A 65 -27.22 3.59 -30.05
CA ILE A 65 -27.77 3.54 -28.69
C ILE A 65 -26.64 3.44 -27.66
N LEU A 66 -25.63 2.61 -27.91
CA LEU A 66 -24.49 2.41 -27.01
C LEU A 66 -23.50 3.59 -26.99
N GLU A 67 -23.47 4.40 -28.04
CA GLU A 67 -22.75 5.68 -28.07
C GLU A 67 -23.54 6.83 -27.39
N GLY A 68 -24.84 6.62 -27.16
CA GLY A 68 -25.74 7.58 -26.52
C GLY A 68 -25.79 7.48 -24.99
N LEU A 69 -26.79 8.14 -24.41
CA LEU A 69 -26.99 8.22 -22.95
C LEU A 69 -27.29 6.85 -22.32
N ILE A 70 -28.04 5.97 -22.99
CA ILE A 70 -28.27 4.60 -22.51
C ILE A 70 -26.95 3.86 -22.37
N GLY A 71 -26.09 3.92 -23.39
CA GLY A 71 -24.77 3.32 -23.33
C GLY A 71 -23.93 3.86 -22.18
N PHE A 72 -23.93 5.19 -21.96
CA PHE A 72 -23.26 5.81 -20.82
C PHE A 72 -23.77 5.27 -19.47
N ILE A 73 -25.09 5.20 -19.28
CA ILE A 73 -25.71 4.67 -18.05
C ILE A 73 -25.31 3.19 -17.87
N VAL A 74 -25.42 2.37 -18.90
CA VAL A 74 -25.11 0.93 -18.84
C VAL A 74 -23.62 0.70 -18.53
N ILE A 75 -22.71 1.47 -19.14
CA ILE A 75 -21.25 1.38 -18.88
C ILE A 75 -20.91 1.81 -17.45
N SER A 76 -21.61 2.84 -16.95
CA SER A 76 -21.42 3.39 -15.60
C SER A 76 -22.12 2.55 -14.52
N THR A 77 -23.08 1.70 -14.89
CA THR A 77 -23.77 0.78 -13.98
C THR A 77 -22.80 -0.29 -13.49
N GLN A 78 -22.68 -0.41 -12.17
CA GLN A 78 -21.84 -1.46 -11.57
C GLN A 78 -22.61 -2.78 -11.43
N GLU A 79 -23.86 -2.68 -10.95
CA GLU A 79 -24.77 -3.81 -10.82
C GLU A 79 -26.23 -3.36 -10.91
N ALA A 80 -27.10 -4.29 -11.32
CA ALA A 80 -28.55 -4.10 -11.40
C ALA A 80 -29.27 -5.24 -10.67
N ALA A 81 -30.15 -4.89 -9.72
CA ALA A 81 -31.01 -5.81 -9.01
C ALA A 81 -32.36 -5.92 -9.75
N VAL A 82 -32.66 -7.10 -10.29
CA VAL A 82 -33.92 -7.38 -10.99
C VAL A 82 -34.89 -8.00 -10.00
N VAL A 83 -36.02 -7.33 -9.76
CA VAL A 83 -37.12 -7.80 -8.92
C VAL A 83 -38.43 -7.46 -9.65
N PRO A 84 -39.03 -8.41 -10.39
CA PRO A 84 -40.20 -8.16 -11.23
C PRO A 84 -41.32 -7.38 -10.50
N PRO A 85 -41.93 -6.35 -11.14
CA PRO A 85 -41.70 -5.84 -12.50
C PRO A 85 -40.56 -4.81 -12.61
N TYR A 86 -39.78 -4.59 -11.55
CA TYR A 86 -38.79 -3.53 -11.44
C TYR A 86 -37.34 -3.99 -11.68
N ILE A 87 -36.52 -3.05 -12.11
CA ILE A 87 -35.06 -3.18 -12.22
C ILE A 87 -34.43 -1.98 -11.51
N ALA A 88 -33.67 -2.22 -10.45
CA ALA A 88 -32.93 -1.19 -9.73
C ALA A 88 -31.46 -1.17 -10.17
N PHE A 89 -30.95 -0.02 -10.58
CA PHE A 89 -29.59 0.18 -11.08
C PHE A 89 -28.74 0.91 -10.03
N ALA A 90 -27.55 0.39 -9.73
CA ALA A 90 -26.50 1.12 -9.02
C ALA A 90 -25.52 1.71 -10.03
N VAL A 91 -25.69 2.99 -10.31
CA VAL A 91 -24.93 3.71 -11.32
C VAL A 91 -23.81 4.49 -10.65
N ARG A 92 -22.59 4.36 -11.17
CA ARG A 92 -21.40 5.06 -10.69
C ARG A 92 -20.78 5.90 -11.81
N PRO A 93 -21.27 7.13 -12.05
CA PRO A 93 -20.78 7.97 -13.13
C PRO A 93 -19.30 8.38 -12.97
N ASN A 94 -18.88 8.60 -11.73
CA ASN A 94 -17.53 9.02 -11.36
C ASN A 94 -17.10 8.37 -10.05
N PRO A 95 -15.78 8.28 -9.77
CA PRO A 95 -15.31 7.78 -8.47
C PRO A 95 -15.89 8.54 -7.28
N GLY A 96 -16.49 7.80 -6.35
CA GLY A 96 -17.15 8.32 -5.16
C GLY A 96 -18.58 8.81 -5.35
N PHE A 97 -19.08 8.85 -6.59
CA PHE A 97 -20.43 9.31 -6.89
C PHE A 97 -21.29 8.13 -7.32
N TRP A 98 -22.28 7.82 -6.48
CA TRP A 98 -23.24 6.75 -6.71
C TRP A 98 -24.65 7.32 -6.80
N GLU A 99 -25.38 6.87 -7.80
CA GLU A 99 -26.78 7.18 -8.01
C GLU A 99 -27.56 5.87 -8.14
N PHE A 100 -28.72 5.81 -7.51
CA PHE A 100 -29.57 4.64 -7.54
C PHE A 100 -30.90 5.01 -8.19
N VAL A 101 -31.31 4.22 -9.18
CA VAL A 101 -32.56 4.45 -9.90
C VAL A 101 -33.32 3.14 -10.06
N LYS A 102 -34.64 3.18 -9.96
CA LYS A 102 -35.53 2.04 -10.13
C LYS A 102 -36.39 2.27 -11.36
N VAL A 103 -36.45 1.29 -12.24
CA VAL A 103 -37.20 1.36 -13.50
C VAL A 103 -38.27 0.28 -13.53
N ASN A 104 -39.49 0.64 -13.90
CA ASN A 104 -40.56 -0.31 -14.20
C ASN A 104 -40.39 -0.83 -15.63
N SER A 105 -40.32 -2.15 -15.80
CA SER A 105 -40.09 -2.79 -17.11
C SER A 105 -41.25 -2.64 -18.10
N GLU A 106 -42.48 -2.37 -17.64
CA GLU A 106 -43.67 -2.33 -18.49
C GLU A 106 -43.90 -0.96 -19.12
N ASP A 107 -43.85 0.11 -18.30
CA ASP A 107 -44.12 1.49 -18.71
C ASP A 107 -42.85 2.36 -18.84
N LEU A 108 -41.68 1.84 -18.44
CA LEU A 108 -40.39 2.53 -18.40
C LEU A 108 -40.35 3.75 -17.47
N HIS A 109 -41.23 3.80 -16.47
CA HIS A 109 -41.17 4.83 -15.42
C HIS A 109 -39.90 4.67 -14.60
N VAL A 110 -39.24 5.80 -14.28
CA VAL A 110 -37.97 5.85 -13.54
C VAL A 110 -38.18 6.61 -12.25
N ASP A 111 -37.88 5.96 -11.11
CA ASP A 111 -37.84 6.56 -9.79
C ASP A 111 -36.38 6.75 -9.34
N ALA A 112 -36.05 7.93 -8.83
CA ALA A 112 -34.84 8.10 -8.03
C ALA A 112 -35.03 7.38 -6.69
N ILE A 113 -34.06 6.56 -6.29
CA ILE A 113 -34.08 5.85 -5.00
C ILE A 113 -32.78 6.12 -4.24
N ASN A 114 -32.79 5.95 -2.92
CA ASN A 114 -31.61 6.08 -2.10
C ASN A 114 -30.88 4.74 -1.91
N ALA A 115 -29.72 4.77 -1.23
CA ALA A 115 -28.93 3.57 -0.98
C ALA A 115 -29.67 2.51 -0.14
N SER A 116 -30.46 2.91 0.87
CA SER A 116 -31.27 1.98 1.67
C SER A 116 -32.26 1.23 0.79
N GLU A 117 -33.01 1.95 -0.03
CA GLU A 117 -34.01 1.38 -0.94
C GLU A 117 -33.36 0.43 -1.96
N TYR A 118 -32.23 0.82 -2.54
CA TYR A 118 -31.47 -0.05 -3.45
C TYR A 118 -31.03 -1.34 -2.76
N LEU A 119 -30.49 -1.24 -1.54
CA LEU A 119 -30.03 -2.41 -0.78
C LEU A 119 -31.21 -3.32 -0.39
N LYS A 120 -32.39 -2.77 -0.07
CA LYS A 120 -33.62 -3.56 0.13
C LYS A 120 -34.01 -4.32 -1.15
N PHE A 121 -33.94 -3.68 -2.32
CA PHE A 121 -34.14 -4.37 -3.61
C PHE A 121 -33.13 -5.49 -3.83
N LYS A 122 -31.87 -5.26 -3.49
CA LYS A 122 -30.81 -6.28 -3.56
C LYS A 122 -31.11 -7.45 -2.62
N GLU A 123 -31.56 -7.16 -1.39
CA GLU A 123 -31.92 -8.17 -0.39
C GLU A 123 -33.12 -9.02 -0.82
N MET A 124 -34.14 -8.47 -1.49
CA MET A 124 -35.32 -9.22 -1.96
C MET A 124 -34.98 -10.43 -2.86
N ILE A 125 -33.79 -10.43 -3.46
CA ILE A 125 -33.24 -11.51 -4.29
C ILE A 125 -32.73 -12.67 -3.41
N PHE A 126 -32.15 -12.37 -2.25
CA PHE A 126 -31.45 -13.35 -1.39
C PHE A 126 -32.23 -13.71 -0.12
N ASP A 127 -32.93 -12.74 0.49
CA ASP A 127 -33.69 -12.87 1.74
C ASP A 127 -34.85 -11.87 1.76
N GLN A 128 -36.02 -12.29 1.29
CA GLN A 128 -37.22 -11.44 1.20
C GLN A 128 -37.83 -11.11 2.56
N ASN A 129 -37.61 -11.94 3.58
CA ASN A 129 -38.09 -11.63 4.93
C ASN A 129 -37.28 -10.48 5.51
N TRP A 130 -35.95 -10.53 5.36
CA TRP A 130 -35.07 -9.45 5.79
C TRP A 130 -35.34 -8.12 5.07
N SER A 131 -35.58 -8.15 3.75
CA SER A 131 -35.84 -6.92 2.99
C SER A 131 -37.08 -6.16 3.47
N ASN A 132 -38.06 -6.89 4.03
CA ASN A 132 -39.35 -6.37 4.49
C ASN A 132 -39.37 -6.12 6.01
N ASP A 133 -38.29 -6.41 6.74
CA ASP A 133 -38.24 -6.19 8.18
C ASP A 133 -37.99 -4.71 8.48
N GLU A 134 -38.97 -4.05 9.09
CA GLU A 134 -38.88 -2.65 9.52
C GLU A 134 -37.86 -2.45 10.66
N ASN A 135 -37.48 -3.52 11.37
CA ASN A 135 -36.49 -3.49 12.44
C ASN A 135 -35.08 -3.90 11.99
N ALA A 136 -34.88 -4.14 10.68
CA ALA A 136 -33.57 -4.48 10.14
C ALA A 136 -32.54 -3.38 10.47
N LEU A 137 -31.42 -3.77 11.09
CA LEU A 137 -30.39 -2.82 11.51
C LEU A 137 -29.76 -2.11 10.30
N GLU A 138 -29.85 -0.78 10.28
CA GLU A 138 -29.10 0.08 9.34
C GLU A 138 -27.91 0.75 10.04
N ILE A 139 -26.74 0.64 9.40
CA ILE A 139 -25.50 1.29 9.81
C ILE A 139 -25.28 2.51 8.92
N ASP A 140 -25.32 3.70 9.53
CA ASP A 140 -25.18 5.00 8.86
C ASP A 140 -24.17 5.90 9.59
N PHE A 141 -22.95 5.95 9.07
CA PHE A 141 -21.92 6.86 9.57
C PHE A 141 -22.06 8.30 9.02
N ALA A 142 -22.76 8.52 7.91
CA ALA A 142 -22.97 9.87 7.37
C ALA A 142 -23.87 10.69 8.30
N ALA A 143 -24.89 10.07 8.89
CA ALA A 143 -25.76 10.70 9.89
C ALA A 143 -25.00 11.25 11.11
N ILE A 144 -23.84 10.65 11.44
CA ILE A 144 -23.03 11.00 12.62
C ILE A 144 -21.92 11.99 12.27
N ASN A 145 -21.42 11.96 11.03
CA ASN A 145 -20.25 12.74 10.59
C ASN A 145 -20.61 14.10 9.95
N TYR A 146 -21.82 14.63 10.15
CA TYR A 146 -22.34 15.80 9.43
C TYR A 146 -21.49 17.09 9.52
N ASN A 147 -20.74 17.26 10.62
CA ASN A 147 -19.85 18.41 10.82
C ASN A 147 -18.40 18.19 10.35
N SER A 148 -18.07 17.01 9.82
CA SER A 148 -16.72 16.71 9.38
C SER A 148 -16.47 17.29 7.98
N PRO A 149 -15.36 18.02 7.78
CA PRO A 149 -15.04 18.55 6.46
C PRO A 149 -14.71 17.40 5.51
N HIS A 150 -15.16 17.48 4.26
CA HIS A 150 -14.95 16.44 3.25
C HIS A 150 -14.55 17.03 1.91
N LEU A 151 -13.75 16.28 1.18
CA LEU A 151 -13.37 16.64 -0.19
C LEU A 151 -14.58 16.44 -1.13
N THR A 152 -14.53 17.05 -2.32
CA THR A 152 -15.64 16.97 -3.30
C THR A 152 -15.17 16.64 -4.72
N LEU A 153 -13.86 16.67 -4.97
CA LEU A 153 -13.29 16.39 -6.28
C LEU A 153 -12.65 14.99 -6.29
N PRO A 154 -12.97 14.11 -7.26
CA PRO A 154 -12.33 12.79 -7.37
C PRO A 154 -10.80 12.85 -7.41
N SER A 155 -10.23 13.88 -8.02
CA SER A 155 -8.77 14.09 -8.10
C SER A 155 -8.10 14.42 -6.77
N SER A 156 -8.88 14.71 -5.72
CA SER A 156 -8.38 15.08 -4.40
C SER A 156 -8.41 13.93 -3.38
N ILE A 157 -9.07 12.82 -3.72
CA ILE A 157 -9.13 11.62 -2.88
C ILE A 157 -7.71 11.12 -2.58
N GLY A 158 -7.45 10.75 -1.32
CA GLY A 158 -6.14 10.29 -0.87
C GLY A 158 -5.13 11.40 -0.56
N ASN A 159 -5.53 12.66 -0.58
CA ASN A 159 -4.72 13.82 -0.17
C ASN A 159 -5.27 14.49 1.10
N GLY A 160 -5.61 13.67 2.10
CA GLY A 160 -6.28 14.08 3.32
C GLY A 160 -5.52 15.09 4.18
N VAL A 161 -4.22 14.86 4.41
CA VAL A 161 -3.35 15.74 5.21
C VAL A 161 -3.40 17.18 4.71
N SER A 162 -3.18 17.38 3.42
CA SER A 162 -3.14 18.72 2.83
C SER A 162 -4.47 19.46 2.97
N TYR A 163 -5.57 18.70 2.96
CA TYR A 163 -6.90 19.26 3.20
C TYR A 163 -7.08 19.64 4.66
N ILE A 164 -6.76 18.76 5.61
CA ILE A 164 -6.89 19.05 7.05
C ILE A 164 -6.00 20.23 7.46
N SER A 165 -4.80 20.35 6.93
CA SER A 165 -3.93 21.52 7.17
C SER A 165 -4.63 22.84 6.85
N LYS A 166 -5.47 22.90 5.80
CA LYS A 166 -6.27 24.08 5.45
C LYS A 166 -7.40 24.34 6.43
N PHE A 167 -8.04 23.28 6.96
CA PHE A 167 -9.11 23.42 7.97
C PHE A 167 -8.57 23.80 9.34
N MET A 168 -7.46 23.18 9.76
CA MET A 168 -6.75 23.57 10.97
C MET A 168 -6.35 25.04 10.92
N PHE A 169 -5.85 25.49 9.78
CA PHE A 169 -5.56 26.90 9.56
C PHE A 169 -6.77 27.80 9.81
N SER A 170 -7.93 27.49 9.21
CA SER A 170 -9.17 28.28 9.42
C SER A 170 -9.53 28.34 10.91
N LYS A 171 -9.58 27.18 11.59
CA LYS A 171 -9.96 27.09 13.00
C LYS A 171 -8.98 27.83 13.92
N LEU A 172 -7.69 27.75 13.64
CA LEU A 172 -6.63 28.42 14.42
C LEU A 172 -6.55 29.93 14.17
N TRP A 173 -7.42 30.52 13.34
CA TRP A 173 -7.37 31.95 13.01
C TRP A 173 -8.72 32.69 13.03
N GLU A 174 -9.78 32.08 13.56
CA GLU A 174 -11.12 32.69 13.59
C GLU A 174 -11.29 33.83 14.63
N SER A 175 -10.36 34.04 15.58
CA SER A 175 -10.46 35.03 16.68
C SER A 175 -9.12 35.61 17.17
N SER A 176 -9.12 36.58 18.09
CA SER A 176 -7.90 37.18 18.66
C SER A 176 -7.13 36.25 19.64
N GLU A 177 -7.76 35.18 20.15
CA GLU A 177 -7.12 34.11 20.94
C GLU A 177 -6.86 32.82 20.13
N SER A 178 -7.00 32.89 18.81
CA SER A 178 -7.16 31.73 17.93
C SER A 178 -5.97 30.75 17.87
N SER A 179 -4.76 31.16 18.25
CA SER A 179 -3.59 30.26 18.32
C SER A 179 -3.41 29.55 19.66
N ARG A 180 -4.32 29.75 20.63
CA ARG A 180 -4.24 29.11 21.94
C ARG A 180 -4.20 27.57 21.90
N PRO A 181 -4.98 26.87 21.06
CA PRO A 181 -4.88 25.41 20.98
C PRO A 181 -3.51 24.91 20.54
N LEU A 182 -2.82 25.66 19.65
CA LEU A 182 -1.45 25.33 19.25
C LEU A 182 -0.46 25.59 20.39
N LEU A 183 -0.64 26.68 21.13
CA LEU A 183 0.18 26.95 22.32
C LEU A 183 0.01 25.87 23.38
N ASP A 184 -1.22 25.52 23.72
CA ASP A 184 -1.54 24.47 24.70
C ASP A 184 -0.96 23.12 24.24
N TYR A 185 -0.97 22.84 22.93
CA TYR A 185 -0.33 21.65 22.38
C TYR A 185 1.19 21.67 22.58
N LEU A 186 1.85 22.80 22.32
CA LEU A 186 3.30 22.96 22.50
C LEU A 186 3.72 22.88 23.97
N LEU A 187 2.96 23.49 24.88
CA LEU A 187 3.19 23.41 26.33
C LEU A 187 3.03 21.99 26.87
N ALA A 188 2.13 21.20 26.28
CA ALA A 188 1.90 19.81 26.68
C ALA A 188 2.98 18.83 26.17
N LEU A 189 3.93 19.27 25.33
CA LEU A 189 4.98 18.39 24.83
C LEU A 189 5.98 18.06 25.93
N ASN A 190 6.01 16.79 26.30
CA ASN A 190 6.89 16.25 27.32
C ASN A 190 7.39 14.87 26.88
N HIS A 191 8.63 14.54 27.24
CA HIS A 191 9.15 13.18 27.08
C HIS A 191 9.87 12.74 28.36
N GLN A 192 9.41 11.63 28.95
CA GLN A 192 9.97 11.06 30.18
C GLN A 192 10.10 12.05 31.35
N GLY A 193 9.17 13.01 31.46
CA GLY A 193 9.16 14.01 32.52
C GLY A 193 10.00 15.26 32.22
N GLU A 194 10.70 15.33 31.08
CA GLU A 194 11.34 16.56 30.59
C GLU A 194 10.41 17.31 29.62
N ASP A 195 10.17 18.59 29.88
CA ASP A 195 9.42 19.47 28.97
C ASP A 195 10.22 19.72 27.68
N LEU A 196 9.50 19.80 26.56
CA LEU A 196 10.08 20.00 25.24
C LEU A 196 9.60 21.31 24.64
N LEU A 197 10.49 21.96 23.89
CA LEU A 197 10.29 23.22 23.19
C LEU A 197 10.04 24.45 24.09
N ILE A 198 8.94 24.48 24.84
CA ILE A 198 8.54 25.61 25.68
C ILE A 198 8.06 25.13 27.04
N ASN A 199 8.14 25.99 28.05
CA ASN A 199 7.63 25.72 29.39
C ASN A 199 6.54 26.72 29.82
N GLU A 200 5.96 26.52 31.00
CA GLU A 200 4.86 27.31 31.60
C GLU A 200 5.13 28.83 31.67
N THR A 201 6.38 29.30 31.55
CA THR A 201 6.67 30.75 31.50
C THR A 201 6.11 31.42 30.24
N LEU A 202 5.86 30.65 29.17
CA LEU A 202 5.31 31.09 27.89
C LEU A 202 3.82 30.74 27.72
N ASP A 203 3.04 30.84 28.79
CA ASP A 203 1.58 30.53 28.89
C ASP A 203 0.62 31.31 27.96
N THR A 204 1.10 32.30 27.20
CA THR A 204 0.27 33.12 26.32
C THR A 204 0.94 33.35 24.97
N VAL A 205 0.12 33.46 23.92
CA VAL A 205 0.60 33.67 22.54
C VAL A 205 1.44 34.95 22.43
N ALA A 206 1.10 36.00 23.20
CA ALA A 206 1.85 37.24 23.23
C ALA A 206 3.26 37.07 23.85
N LYS A 207 3.37 36.34 24.97
CA LYS A 207 4.67 36.01 25.58
C LYS A 207 5.52 35.17 24.63
N LEU A 208 4.94 34.13 24.02
CA LEU A 208 5.64 33.27 23.06
C LEU A 208 6.16 34.06 21.85
N LYS A 209 5.35 34.93 21.24
CA LYS A 209 5.78 35.79 20.12
C LYS A 209 6.96 36.68 20.49
N THR A 210 6.88 37.32 21.67
CA THR A 210 7.94 38.21 22.17
C THR A 210 9.23 37.44 22.46
N ALA A 211 9.11 36.26 23.07
CA ALA A 211 10.23 35.38 23.37
C ALA A 211 10.92 34.88 22.08
N LEU A 212 10.15 34.48 21.06
CA LEU A 212 10.68 34.02 19.77
C LEU A 212 11.49 35.10 19.06
N LEU A 213 11.00 36.35 19.05
CA LEU A 213 11.73 37.49 18.48
C LEU A 213 13.05 37.75 19.22
N THR A 214 13.01 37.69 20.56
CA THR A 214 14.19 37.88 21.41
C THR A 214 15.22 36.77 21.18
N ALA A 215 14.78 35.51 21.16
CA ALA A 215 15.64 34.36 20.91
C ALA A 215 16.30 34.42 19.53
N ASN A 216 15.55 34.79 18.48
CA ASN A 216 16.11 34.93 17.13
C ASN A 216 17.23 35.98 17.07
N ASN A 217 17.11 37.10 17.78
CA ASN A 217 18.19 38.09 17.87
C ASN A 217 19.44 37.55 18.56
N VAL A 218 19.28 36.71 19.59
CA VAL A 218 20.39 36.05 20.28
C VAL A 218 21.06 35.01 19.38
N ILE A 219 20.28 34.18 18.69
CA ILE A 219 20.78 33.07 17.88
C ILE A 219 21.45 33.58 16.59
N SER A 220 20.88 34.59 15.93
CA SER A 220 21.42 35.17 14.69
C SER A 220 22.81 35.79 14.85
N ALA A 221 23.21 36.13 16.08
CA ALA A 221 24.55 36.60 16.40
C ALA A 221 25.60 35.47 16.55
N LEU A 222 25.16 34.21 16.61
CA LEU A 222 26.03 33.05 16.75
C LEU A 222 26.46 32.49 15.38
N PRO A 223 27.65 31.87 15.28
CA PRO A 223 27.99 31.05 14.11
C PRO A 223 26.97 29.91 13.91
N LYS A 224 26.59 29.64 12.65
CA LYS A 224 25.58 28.62 12.27
C LYS A 224 25.78 27.25 12.91
N GLU A 225 27.03 26.79 12.97
CA GLU A 225 27.40 25.47 13.50
C GLU A 225 27.55 25.43 15.03
N THR A 226 27.26 26.52 15.74
CA THR A 226 27.37 26.55 17.21
C THR A 226 26.46 25.47 17.81
N PRO A 227 26.99 24.52 18.60
CA PRO A 227 26.16 23.48 19.22
C PRO A 227 25.15 24.04 20.22
N TYR A 228 23.94 23.46 20.28
CA TYR A 228 22.85 23.89 21.18
C TYR A 228 23.28 24.07 22.64
N LYS A 229 24.09 23.13 23.16
CA LYS A 229 24.60 23.15 24.54
C LYS A 229 25.32 24.44 24.92
N ASN A 230 25.92 25.16 23.96
CA ASN A 230 26.67 26.38 24.22
C ASN A 230 25.77 27.59 24.52
N PHE A 231 24.51 27.54 24.13
CA PHE A 231 23.54 28.63 24.32
C PHE A 231 22.21 28.17 24.94
N GLU A 232 22.12 26.91 25.37
CA GLU A 232 20.96 26.31 26.04
C GLU A 232 20.48 27.15 27.24
N GLN A 233 21.40 27.55 28.13
CA GLN A 233 21.03 28.32 29.32
C GLN A 233 20.35 29.65 28.96
N ARG A 234 20.83 30.35 27.92
CA ARG A 234 20.25 31.62 27.47
C ARG A 234 18.84 31.44 26.90
N LEU A 235 18.57 30.29 26.26
CA LEU A 235 17.24 29.96 25.76
C LEU A 235 16.29 29.56 26.89
N LYS A 236 16.78 28.80 27.88
CA LYS A 236 16.01 28.45 29.07
C LYS A 236 15.54 29.66 29.87
N GLU A 237 16.40 30.67 30.02
CA GLU A 237 16.04 31.96 30.64
C GLU A 237 14.89 32.69 29.90
N LEU A 238 14.70 32.40 28.62
CA LEU A 238 13.60 32.93 27.79
C LEU A 238 12.38 32.00 27.72
N GLY A 239 12.39 30.88 28.46
CA GLY A 239 11.29 29.90 28.48
C GLY A 239 11.36 28.82 27.41
N PHE A 240 12.48 28.68 26.70
CA PHE A 240 12.69 27.66 25.67
C PHE A 240 13.50 26.46 26.16
N GLU A 241 12.92 25.27 26.03
CA GLU A 241 13.53 24.00 26.37
C GLU A 241 14.23 23.34 25.15
N LYS A 242 14.67 22.09 25.29
CA LYS A 242 15.33 21.33 24.21
C LYS A 242 14.34 20.96 23.09
N GLY A 243 14.86 20.57 21.93
CA GLY A 243 14.07 20.03 20.81
C GLY A 243 13.96 20.94 19.58
N TRP A 244 14.46 22.17 19.66
CA TRP A 244 14.47 23.11 18.53
C TRP A 244 15.52 22.78 17.47
N GLY A 245 16.65 22.19 17.86
CA GLY A 245 17.76 21.95 16.94
C GLY A 245 19.05 21.57 17.65
N HIS A 246 19.94 20.89 16.93
CA HIS A 246 21.26 20.50 17.42
C HIS A 246 22.31 21.61 17.34
N ASN A 247 22.15 22.58 16.42
CA ASN A 247 23.02 23.73 16.22
C ASN A 247 22.21 25.03 16.07
N ALA A 248 22.89 26.18 16.09
CA ALA A 248 22.27 27.50 16.01
C ALA A 248 21.43 27.69 14.72
N GLU A 249 21.91 27.23 13.56
CA GLU A 249 21.15 27.31 12.30
C GLU A 249 19.82 26.58 12.41
N ARG A 250 19.82 25.33 12.90
CA ARG A 250 18.59 24.55 13.00
C ARG A 250 17.60 25.13 14.01
N VAL A 251 18.10 25.61 15.16
CA VAL A 251 17.25 26.28 16.16
C VAL A 251 16.62 27.54 15.58
N GLN A 252 17.40 28.32 14.83
CA GLN A 252 16.89 29.52 14.16
C GLN A 252 15.79 29.17 13.17
N GLU A 253 16.01 28.18 12.30
CA GLU A 253 15.03 27.73 11.30
C GLU A 253 13.69 27.32 11.94
N THR A 254 13.73 26.51 13.00
CA THR A 254 12.52 25.98 13.65
C THR A 254 11.78 27.07 14.44
N MET A 255 12.49 27.94 15.16
CA MET A 255 11.90 29.10 15.83
C MET A 255 11.27 30.09 14.83
N MET A 256 11.94 30.34 13.70
CA MET A 256 11.38 31.16 12.63
C MET A 256 10.14 30.52 12.01
N THR A 257 10.15 29.21 11.78
CA THR A 257 8.99 28.47 11.27
C THR A 257 7.78 28.64 12.20
N LEU A 258 7.96 28.48 13.52
CA LEU A 258 6.86 28.71 14.48
C LEU A 258 6.43 30.17 14.50
N SER A 259 7.37 31.11 14.49
CA SER A 259 7.09 32.55 14.46
C SER A 259 6.25 32.93 13.23
N GLU A 260 6.58 32.37 12.06
CA GLU A 260 5.81 32.56 10.84
C GLU A 260 4.41 31.94 10.94
N VAL A 261 4.26 30.74 11.49
CA VAL A 261 2.94 30.13 11.72
C VAL A 261 2.07 30.99 12.65
N LEU A 262 2.65 31.62 13.67
CA LEU A 262 1.93 32.50 14.59
C LEU A 262 1.59 33.89 14.02
N GLN A 263 2.23 34.31 12.91
CA GLN A 263 2.06 35.64 12.29
C GLN A 263 1.27 35.59 10.98
N THR A 264 1.62 34.65 10.11
CA THR A 264 1.03 34.47 8.78
C THR A 264 0.94 32.97 8.51
N PRO A 265 -0.05 32.30 9.10
CA PRO A 265 -0.14 30.87 8.94
C PRO A 265 -0.57 30.57 7.49
N GLU A 266 0.19 29.69 6.85
CA GLU A 266 -0.16 29.07 5.57
C GLU A 266 -0.20 27.55 5.79
N PRO A 267 -1.08 26.79 5.11
CA PRO A 267 -1.14 25.34 5.27
C PRO A 267 0.21 24.65 5.13
N ALA A 268 1.03 25.10 4.17
CA ALA A 268 2.39 24.57 3.95
C ALA A 268 3.34 24.85 5.13
N LYS A 269 3.20 26.00 5.81
CA LYS A 269 4.01 26.32 6.99
C LYS A 269 3.59 25.51 8.21
N LEU A 270 2.28 25.24 8.34
CA LEU A 270 1.76 24.36 9.39
C LEU A 270 2.27 22.92 9.19
N GLU A 271 2.24 22.40 7.96
CA GLU A 271 2.84 21.11 7.62
C GLU A 271 4.34 21.09 7.89
N SER A 272 5.05 22.17 7.54
CA SER A 272 6.47 22.34 7.85
C SER A 272 6.74 22.28 9.36
N LEU A 273 5.95 22.98 10.19
CA LEU A 273 6.02 22.90 11.65
C LEU A 273 5.90 21.45 12.14
N PHE A 274 4.82 20.75 11.78
CA PHE A 274 4.61 19.36 12.21
C PHE A 274 5.61 18.36 11.62
N SER A 275 6.35 18.72 10.56
CA SER A 275 7.39 17.86 10.00
C SER A 275 8.61 17.69 10.91
N TRP A 276 8.85 18.64 11.82
CA TRP A 276 9.98 18.63 12.73
C TRP A 276 9.59 18.67 14.21
N LEU A 277 8.31 18.70 14.58
CA LEU A 277 7.94 18.63 16.00
C LEU A 277 8.30 17.26 16.60
N PRO A 278 8.92 17.21 17.80
CA PRO A 278 9.27 15.98 18.49
C PRO A 278 8.04 15.38 19.20
N THR A 279 7.13 14.79 18.43
CA THR A 279 5.84 14.27 18.95
C THR A 279 5.71 12.76 18.90
N VAL A 280 6.62 12.07 18.22
CA VAL A 280 6.60 10.61 18.06
C VAL A 280 7.95 10.04 18.47
N PHE A 281 7.94 9.21 19.52
CA PHE A 281 9.09 8.52 20.07
C PHE A 281 8.87 7.00 20.11
N GLY A 282 7.66 6.60 20.51
CA GLY A 282 7.20 5.22 20.61
C GLY A 282 6.15 4.88 19.55
N ILE A 283 6.40 3.85 18.75
CA ILE A 283 5.47 3.37 17.72
C ILE A 283 5.12 1.90 17.98
N VAL A 284 3.83 1.58 17.96
CA VAL A 284 3.33 0.20 18.02
C VAL A 284 2.66 -0.16 16.70
N ILE A 285 3.05 -1.27 16.11
CA ILE A 285 2.53 -1.78 14.83
C ILE A 285 1.88 -3.13 15.07
N LEU A 286 0.60 -3.29 14.72
CA LEU A 286 -0.16 -4.51 14.98
C LEU A 286 -0.22 -5.37 13.72
N SER A 287 0.16 -6.64 13.84
CA SER A 287 0.01 -7.66 12.79
C SER A 287 -0.22 -9.05 13.42
N PRO A 288 -1.40 -9.33 13.99
CA PRO A 288 -1.63 -10.54 14.80
C PRO A 288 -1.55 -11.86 14.02
N HIS A 289 -2.18 -11.98 12.86
CA HIS A 289 -2.22 -13.22 12.08
C HIS A 289 -0.88 -13.59 11.40
N GLY A 290 -0.84 -14.84 10.91
CA GLY A 290 0.29 -15.37 10.14
C GLY A 290 1.50 -15.75 11.00
N TYR A 291 2.55 -16.23 10.35
CA TYR A 291 3.84 -16.52 10.96
C TYR A 291 4.74 -15.29 10.80
N PHE A 292 4.60 -14.31 11.69
CA PHE A 292 5.41 -13.11 11.61
C PHE A 292 6.84 -13.38 12.13
N GLY A 293 7.83 -13.27 11.23
CA GLY A 293 9.24 -13.50 11.52
C GLY A 293 10.15 -13.03 10.37
N GLN A 294 11.46 -13.09 10.59
CA GLN A 294 12.46 -12.52 9.66
C GLN A 294 13.12 -13.56 8.73
N SER A 295 12.92 -14.85 9.01
CA SER A 295 13.55 -15.99 8.35
C SER A 295 12.61 -17.18 8.38
N ASP A 296 12.61 -17.99 7.31
CA ASP A 296 11.90 -19.27 7.22
C ASP A 296 10.37 -19.18 7.40
N VAL A 297 9.78 -18.00 7.19
CA VAL A 297 8.33 -17.78 7.33
C VAL A 297 7.62 -17.43 6.02
N LEU A 298 8.31 -16.87 5.03
CA LEU A 298 7.68 -16.44 3.78
C LEU A 298 7.17 -17.65 2.99
N GLY A 299 5.88 -17.63 2.62
CA GLY A 299 5.21 -18.74 1.94
C GLY A 299 4.46 -19.68 2.88
N LEU A 300 4.60 -19.53 4.20
CA LEU A 300 3.70 -20.18 5.17
C LEU A 300 2.28 -19.57 5.07
N PRO A 301 1.24 -20.31 5.53
CA PRO A 301 -0.13 -19.80 5.55
C PRO A 301 -0.24 -18.40 6.15
N ASP A 302 -1.02 -17.54 5.50
CA ASP A 302 -1.24 -16.14 5.88
C ASP A 302 0.03 -15.28 6.02
N THR A 303 1.15 -15.73 5.45
CA THR A 303 2.45 -15.09 5.60
C THR A 303 3.03 -14.68 4.25
N GLY A 304 3.01 -13.38 3.95
CA GLY A 304 3.41 -12.86 2.65
C GLY A 304 3.84 -11.41 2.67
N GLY A 305 3.39 -10.65 1.66
CA GLY A 305 3.81 -9.27 1.43
C GLY A 305 3.62 -8.32 2.62
N GLN A 306 2.64 -8.56 3.49
CA GLN A 306 2.43 -7.78 4.71
C GLN A 306 3.62 -7.83 5.67
N VAL A 307 4.21 -9.02 5.90
CA VAL A 307 5.40 -9.16 6.78
C VAL A 307 6.58 -8.37 6.21
N VAL A 308 6.77 -8.49 4.88
CA VAL A 308 7.82 -7.77 4.16
C VAL A 308 7.65 -6.26 4.28
N TYR A 309 6.43 -5.79 4.02
CA TYR A 309 6.07 -4.39 4.12
C TYR A 309 6.40 -3.83 5.50
N ILE A 310 5.98 -4.52 6.57
CA ILE A 310 6.18 -4.06 7.95
C ILE A 310 7.66 -4.07 8.32
N LEU A 311 8.41 -5.12 7.97
CA LEU A 311 9.84 -5.18 8.27
C LEU A 311 10.64 -4.04 7.60
N ASP A 312 10.31 -3.71 6.36
CA ASP A 312 10.97 -2.60 5.65
C ASP A 312 10.47 -1.22 6.12
N GLN A 313 9.18 -1.12 6.46
CA GLN A 313 8.60 0.06 7.10
C GLN A 313 9.31 0.40 8.42
N VAL A 314 9.52 -0.59 9.29
CA VAL A 314 10.14 -0.38 10.61
C VAL A 314 11.57 0.13 10.49
N LYS A 315 12.39 -0.45 9.61
CA LYS A 315 13.75 0.01 9.37
C LYS A 315 13.78 1.49 8.98
N ALA A 316 12.91 1.86 8.03
CA ALA A 316 12.83 3.23 7.55
C ALA A 316 12.28 4.21 8.59
N LEU A 317 11.31 3.79 9.41
CA LEU A 317 10.80 4.59 10.52
C LEU A 317 11.87 4.82 11.58
N GLU A 318 12.64 3.80 11.96
CA GLU A 318 13.73 3.95 12.92
C GLU A 318 14.80 4.91 12.41
N GLU A 319 15.23 4.75 11.16
CA GLU A 319 16.21 5.64 10.53
C GLU A 319 15.71 7.10 10.49
N ALA A 320 14.46 7.31 10.10
CA ALA A 320 13.85 8.64 10.06
C ALA A 320 13.74 9.27 11.47
N LEU A 321 13.35 8.51 12.49
CA LEU A 321 13.27 8.97 13.88
C LEU A 321 14.65 9.33 14.44
N LEU A 322 15.65 8.48 14.24
CA LEU A 322 17.03 8.76 14.65
C LEU A 322 17.57 10.04 14.01
N LEU A 323 17.28 10.25 12.73
CA LEU A 323 17.65 11.47 12.03
C LEU A 323 16.93 12.70 12.61
N ARG A 324 15.62 12.60 12.88
CA ARG A 324 14.84 13.70 13.49
C ARG A 324 15.35 14.08 14.86
N PHE A 325 15.57 13.11 15.76
CA PHE A 325 16.08 13.39 17.10
C PHE A 325 17.47 14.03 17.06
N LYS A 326 18.35 13.51 16.19
CA LYS A 326 19.65 14.12 15.96
C LYS A 326 19.52 15.56 15.49
N GLN A 327 18.64 15.83 14.53
CA GLN A 327 18.44 17.20 14.00
C GLN A 327 17.88 18.14 15.06
N GLN A 328 16.97 17.67 15.92
CA GLN A 328 16.35 18.41 17.03
C GLN A 328 17.26 18.59 18.25
N GLY A 329 18.43 17.94 18.28
CA GLY A 329 19.35 17.99 19.41
C GLY A 329 18.89 17.14 20.60
N LEU A 330 18.05 16.13 20.37
CA LEU A 330 17.53 15.23 21.39
C LEU A 330 18.36 13.95 21.47
N ALA A 331 18.77 13.58 22.69
CA ALA A 331 19.49 12.34 22.96
C ALA A 331 18.52 11.22 23.37
N VAL A 332 17.48 11.00 22.55
CA VAL A 332 16.41 10.02 22.80
C VAL A 332 16.59 8.81 21.88
N LYS A 333 16.20 7.63 22.37
CA LYS A 333 16.16 6.40 21.57
C LYS A 333 14.72 6.16 21.13
N PRO A 334 14.45 5.99 19.82
CA PRO A 334 13.11 5.59 19.39
C PRO A 334 12.79 4.20 19.95
N GLN A 335 11.51 3.86 20.06
CA GLN A 335 11.09 2.49 20.36
C GLN A 335 10.00 2.08 19.38
N ILE A 336 10.24 1.01 18.62
CA ILE A 336 9.25 0.47 17.68
C ILE A 336 8.97 -0.98 18.03
N LEU A 337 7.72 -1.30 18.35
CA LEU A 337 7.27 -2.65 18.64
C LEU A 337 6.32 -3.14 17.55
N VAL A 338 6.70 -4.21 16.86
CA VAL A 338 5.79 -4.97 16.00
C VAL A 338 5.14 -6.06 16.83
N VAL A 339 3.87 -5.88 17.15
CA VAL A 339 3.11 -6.78 18.02
C VAL A 339 2.33 -7.78 17.18
N THR A 340 2.59 -9.05 17.42
CA THR A 340 2.04 -10.19 16.69
C THR A 340 1.72 -11.35 17.64
N ARG A 341 1.17 -12.45 17.11
CA ARG A 341 0.84 -13.62 17.93
C ARG A 341 2.10 -14.43 18.26
N LEU A 342 2.19 -14.90 19.50
CA LEU A 342 3.11 -15.98 19.91
C LEU A 342 2.49 -17.33 19.55
N ILE A 343 3.21 -18.13 18.77
CA ILE A 343 2.79 -19.47 18.34
C ILE A 343 3.78 -20.48 18.93
N PRO A 344 3.42 -21.18 20.03
CA PRO A 344 4.32 -22.15 20.66
C PRO A 344 4.76 -23.28 19.73
N ASP A 345 3.84 -23.83 18.92
CA ASP A 345 4.09 -24.95 18.00
C ASP A 345 4.74 -24.52 16.67
N ALA A 346 5.44 -23.39 16.65
CA ALA A 346 6.11 -22.86 15.46
C ALA A 346 7.38 -23.68 15.11
N ARG A 347 7.18 -24.84 14.48
CA ARG A 347 8.26 -25.78 14.11
C ARG A 347 9.20 -25.15 13.08
N GLY A 348 10.42 -24.83 13.51
CA GLY A 348 11.49 -24.35 12.63
C GLY A 348 11.56 -22.82 12.46
N THR A 349 10.64 -22.06 13.07
CA THR A 349 10.67 -20.59 13.04
C THR A 349 10.85 -20.00 14.44
N LYS A 350 11.09 -18.69 14.53
CA LYS A 350 11.19 -17.97 15.81
C LYS A 350 9.85 -17.46 16.34
N CYS A 351 8.72 -17.90 15.77
CA CYS A 351 7.40 -17.40 16.17
C CYS A 351 6.97 -17.82 17.59
N ASN A 352 7.73 -18.70 18.25
CA ASN A 352 7.58 -19.08 19.66
C ASN A 352 8.40 -18.19 20.62
N GLN A 353 9.22 -17.26 20.11
CA GLN A 353 10.02 -16.35 20.94
C GLN A 353 9.23 -15.06 21.20
N GLU A 354 9.05 -14.74 22.49
CA GLU A 354 8.29 -13.55 22.92
C GLU A 354 8.89 -12.25 22.38
N LEU A 355 10.22 -12.10 22.38
CA LEU A 355 10.88 -10.90 21.89
C LEU A 355 11.98 -11.24 20.89
N GLU A 356 11.97 -10.56 19.74
CA GLU A 356 12.99 -10.74 18.70
C GLU A 356 13.45 -9.37 18.15
N PRO A 357 14.74 -9.03 18.22
CA PRO A 357 15.27 -7.81 17.60
C PRO A 357 15.13 -7.84 16.07
N ILE A 358 14.74 -6.72 15.47
CA ILE A 358 14.62 -6.61 14.01
C ILE A 358 16.00 -6.37 13.39
N ILE A 359 16.35 -7.16 12.38
CA ILE A 359 17.62 -7.12 11.66
C ILE A 359 17.79 -5.75 11.01
N ASN A 360 19.02 -5.21 11.10
CA ASN A 360 19.39 -3.87 10.63
C ASN A 360 18.68 -2.72 11.35
N THR A 361 18.22 -2.96 12.58
CA THR A 361 17.70 -1.93 13.50
C THR A 361 18.40 -2.03 14.85
N LYS A 362 18.33 -0.97 15.67
CA LYS A 362 18.93 -0.91 17.01
C LYS A 362 17.92 -0.89 18.14
N HIS A 363 16.71 -0.39 17.88
CA HIS A 363 15.69 -0.10 18.88
C HIS A 363 14.31 -0.64 18.50
N SER A 364 14.24 -1.50 17.49
CA SER A 364 13.01 -2.07 16.98
C SER A 364 12.94 -3.58 17.24
N HIS A 365 11.79 -4.04 17.74
CA HIS A 365 11.60 -5.43 18.16
C HIS A 365 10.25 -5.98 17.70
N ILE A 366 10.20 -7.27 17.44
CA ILE A 366 8.95 -8.03 17.34
C ILE A 366 8.59 -8.50 18.75
N LEU A 367 7.40 -8.15 19.21
CA LEU A 367 6.81 -8.58 20.48
C LEU A 367 5.66 -9.55 20.19
N ARG A 368 5.76 -10.77 20.70
CA ARG A 368 4.78 -11.84 20.46
C ARG A 368 3.96 -12.09 21.70
N VAL A 369 2.65 -11.97 21.59
CA VAL A 369 1.71 -12.20 22.69
C VAL A 369 0.86 -13.42 22.38
N PRO A 370 0.74 -14.40 23.29
CA PRO A 370 -0.02 -15.62 23.02
C PRO A 370 -1.53 -15.32 22.96
N PHE A 371 -2.25 -16.13 22.19
CA PHE A 371 -3.70 -16.21 22.35
C PHE A 371 -4.05 -17.07 23.55
N GLN A 372 -5.04 -16.59 24.31
CA GLN A 372 -5.57 -17.26 25.48
C GLN A 372 -6.95 -17.83 25.17
N THR A 373 -7.20 -19.03 25.69
CA THR A 373 -8.50 -19.69 25.72
C THR A 373 -8.86 -20.01 27.17
N ASP A 374 -10.07 -20.51 27.41
CA ASP A 374 -10.48 -20.98 28.74
C ASP A 374 -9.57 -22.11 29.28
N ASN A 375 -8.88 -22.83 28.38
CA ASN A 375 -7.95 -23.91 28.71
C ASN A 375 -6.47 -23.46 28.76
N GLY A 376 -6.19 -22.15 28.66
CA GLY A 376 -4.84 -21.59 28.65
C GLY A 376 -4.35 -21.18 27.26
N VAL A 377 -3.03 -21.17 27.07
CA VAL A 377 -2.36 -20.67 25.85
C VAL A 377 -2.65 -21.59 24.66
N LEU A 378 -3.14 -21.01 23.56
CA LEU A 378 -3.38 -21.74 22.32
C LEU A 378 -2.08 -22.03 21.58
N GLN A 379 -1.72 -23.32 21.48
CA GLN A 379 -0.44 -23.79 20.95
C GLN A 379 -0.33 -23.69 19.42
N GLN A 380 -1.36 -24.12 18.69
CA GLN A 380 -1.33 -24.23 17.24
C GLN A 380 -1.60 -22.91 16.49
N TRP A 381 -1.10 -22.80 15.27
CA TRP A 381 -1.48 -21.73 14.35
C TRP A 381 -3.00 -21.70 14.07
N VAL A 382 -3.52 -20.50 13.80
CA VAL A 382 -4.92 -20.23 13.49
C VAL A 382 -4.97 -19.38 12.23
N SER A 383 -5.86 -19.72 11.31
CA SER A 383 -6.15 -18.94 10.11
C SER A 383 -6.60 -17.54 10.47
N ARG A 384 -6.23 -16.55 9.64
CA ARG A 384 -6.70 -15.17 9.77
C ARG A 384 -8.23 -15.03 9.74
N PHE A 385 -8.94 -16.01 9.16
CA PHE A 385 -10.41 -16.05 9.15
C PHE A 385 -11.00 -16.53 10.48
N ASP A 386 -10.24 -17.29 11.28
CA ASP A 386 -10.73 -17.93 12.51
C ASP A 386 -10.25 -17.20 13.78
N ILE A 387 -9.63 -16.03 13.62
CA ILE A 387 -8.87 -15.33 14.67
C ILE A 387 -9.74 -14.48 15.62
N TYR A 388 -10.95 -14.14 15.20
CA TYR A 388 -11.80 -13.13 15.85
C TYR A 388 -12.13 -13.38 17.34
N PRO A 389 -12.37 -14.63 17.81
CA PRO A 389 -12.61 -14.90 19.23
C PRO A 389 -11.49 -14.43 20.17
N TYR A 390 -10.25 -14.42 19.69
CA TYR A 390 -9.06 -14.18 20.53
C TYR A 390 -8.67 -12.71 20.61
N LEU A 391 -9.13 -11.87 19.66
CA LEU A 391 -8.61 -10.53 19.44
C LEU A 391 -8.85 -9.58 20.62
N GLU A 392 -9.98 -9.69 21.31
CA GLU A 392 -10.27 -8.83 22.45
C GLU A 392 -9.31 -9.09 23.61
N LYS A 393 -9.13 -10.36 23.98
CA LYS A 393 -8.21 -10.75 25.05
C LYS A 393 -6.76 -10.46 24.66
N PHE A 394 -6.38 -10.77 23.41
CA PHE A 394 -5.08 -10.40 22.86
C PHE A 394 -4.81 -8.91 22.97
N ALA A 395 -5.78 -8.04 22.65
CA ALA A 395 -5.61 -6.59 22.76
C ALA A 395 -5.36 -6.15 24.22
N GLN A 396 -6.01 -6.78 25.18
CA GLN A 396 -5.80 -6.49 26.61
C GLN A 396 -4.41 -6.91 27.08
N ASP A 397 -4.00 -8.13 26.75
CA ASP A 397 -2.73 -8.71 27.18
C ASP A 397 -1.54 -8.01 26.49
N ALA A 398 -1.69 -7.67 25.21
CA ALA A 398 -0.70 -6.91 24.47
C ALA A 398 -0.53 -5.49 25.02
N VAL A 399 -1.59 -4.80 25.44
CA VAL A 399 -1.44 -3.48 26.10
C VAL A 399 -0.59 -3.58 27.37
N ALA A 400 -0.77 -4.62 28.18
CA ALA A 400 0.03 -4.81 29.38
C ALA A 400 1.51 -4.99 29.03
N LYS A 401 1.81 -5.86 28.06
CA LYS A 401 3.18 -6.13 27.59
C LYS A 401 3.84 -4.92 26.92
N ILE A 402 3.10 -4.16 26.11
CA ILE A 402 3.60 -2.94 25.49
C ILE A 402 4.03 -1.93 26.57
N LEU A 403 3.19 -1.68 27.57
CA LEU A 403 3.50 -0.74 28.64
C LEU A 403 4.67 -1.21 29.51
N GLU A 404 4.78 -2.53 29.74
CA GLU A 404 5.92 -3.15 30.42
C GLU A 404 7.23 -2.92 29.64
N HIS A 405 7.24 -3.15 28.33
CA HIS A 405 8.44 -3.01 27.50
C HIS A 405 8.82 -1.56 27.19
N MET A 406 7.83 -0.67 27.00
CA MET A 406 8.09 0.71 26.62
C MET A 406 8.32 1.64 27.81
N GLU A 407 7.89 1.23 29.00
CA GLU A 407 7.87 2.04 30.24
C GLU A 407 7.06 3.35 30.12
N CYS A 408 6.36 3.54 28.99
CA CYS A 408 5.51 4.68 28.69
C CYS A 408 4.40 4.26 27.71
N LYS A 409 3.45 5.18 27.46
CA LYS A 409 2.47 4.96 26.39
C LYS A 409 3.13 5.17 25.02
N PRO A 410 2.74 4.42 23.99
CA PRO A 410 3.15 4.73 22.62
C PRO A 410 2.53 6.05 22.16
N ASP A 411 3.19 6.75 21.25
CA ASP A 411 2.71 8.00 20.67
C ASP A 411 1.86 7.75 19.40
N LEU A 412 2.10 6.62 18.73
CA LEU A 412 1.42 6.21 17.51
C LEU A 412 1.15 4.70 17.49
N ILE A 413 -0.07 4.33 17.11
CA ILE A 413 -0.47 2.94 16.90
C ILE A 413 -0.89 2.75 15.44
N ILE A 414 -0.33 1.73 14.77
CA ILE A 414 -0.63 1.40 13.37
C ILE A 414 -1.23 0.01 13.29
N GLY A 415 -2.49 -0.08 12.87
CA GLY A 415 -3.14 -1.35 12.53
C GLY A 415 -2.76 -1.83 11.14
N ASN A 416 -2.61 -3.14 10.96
CA ASN A 416 -2.44 -3.77 9.65
C ASN A 416 -3.46 -4.90 9.47
N TYR A 417 -4.15 -4.89 8.32
CA TYR A 417 -5.23 -5.84 7.99
C TYR A 417 -6.40 -5.82 8.98
N SER A 418 -7.46 -6.60 8.75
CA SER A 418 -8.70 -6.55 9.53
C SER A 418 -8.49 -6.77 11.04
N ASP A 419 -7.72 -7.80 11.40
CA ASP A 419 -7.44 -8.17 12.79
C ASP A 419 -6.54 -7.15 13.50
N GLY A 420 -5.44 -6.74 12.86
CA GLY A 420 -4.54 -5.73 13.40
C GLY A 420 -5.20 -4.36 13.50
N ASN A 421 -6.04 -3.98 12.52
CA ASN A 421 -6.82 -2.75 12.55
C ASN A 421 -7.83 -2.73 13.70
N LEU A 422 -8.55 -3.84 13.92
CA LEU A 422 -9.47 -3.94 15.04
C LEU A 422 -8.74 -3.86 16.39
N VAL A 423 -7.66 -4.62 16.55
CA VAL A 423 -6.84 -4.59 17.77
C VAL A 423 -6.29 -3.18 18.01
N ALA A 424 -5.75 -2.53 16.98
CA ALA A 424 -5.30 -1.15 17.05
C ALA A 424 -6.41 -0.19 17.51
N SER A 425 -7.64 -0.35 17.02
CA SER A 425 -8.78 0.49 17.44
C SER A 425 -9.14 0.30 18.91
N LEU A 426 -9.09 -0.93 19.42
CA LEU A 426 -9.32 -1.20 20.84
C LEU A 426 -8.22 -0.59 21.72
N MET A 427 -6.96 -0.73 21.31
CA MET A 427 -5.80 -0.20 22.03
C MET A 427 -5.75 1.33 22.02
N ALA A 428 -5.86 1.94 20.84
CA ALA A 428 -5.78 3.39 20.67
C ALA A 428 -6.87 4.10 21.49
N ARG A 429 -8.09 3.55 21.48
CA ARG A 429 -9.17 4.04 22.33
C ARG A 429 -8.86 3.90 23.83
N LYS A 430 -8.35 2.74 24.27
CA LYS A 430 -8.03 2.50 25.69
C LYS A 430 -6.92 3.42 26.19
N LEU A 431 -5.92 3.69 25.35
CA LEU A 431 -4.73 4.46 25.72
C LEU A 431 -4.86 5.97 25.46
N GLY A 432 -5.78 6.37 24.57
CA GLY A 432 -5.98 7.75 24.12
C GLY A 432 -4.97 8.22 23.06
N ILE A 433 -4.50 7.30 22.21
CA ILE A 433 -3.34 7.48 21.31
C ILE A 433 -3.77 7.61 19.85
N THR A 434 -2.93 8.24 19.04
CA THR A 434 -3.15 8.41 17.59
C THR A 434 -3.18 7.06 16.88
N GLN A 435 -4.20 6.84 16.07
CA GLN A 435 -4.36 5.61 15.29
C GLN A 435 -4.20 5.86 13.78
N GLY A 436 -3.29 5.11 13.16
CA GLY A 436 -3.27 4.87 11.72
C GLY A 436 -3.72 3.44 11.40
N THR A 437 -4.28 3.22 10.21
CA THR A 437 -4.60 1.87 9.71
C THR A 437 -4.11 1.67 8.28
N ILE A 438 -3.72 0.44 7.98
CA ILE A 438 -3.31 -0.02 6.64
C ILE A 438 -4.09 -1.31 6.37
N ALA A 439 -4.97 -1.30 5.36
CA ALA A 439 -5.78 -2.49 5.08
C ALA A 439 -4.95 -3.64 4.48
N HIS A 440 -3.96 -3.32 3.62
CA HIS A 440 -3.26 -4.26 2.72
C HIS A 440 -4.18 -4.92 1.67
N ALA A 441 -5.32 -5.44 2.10
CA ALA A 441 -6.39 -5.95 1.26
C ALA A 441 -7.74 -5.90 1.99
N LEU A 442 -8.83 -5.69 1.25
CA LEU A 442 -10.19 -5.82 1.78
C LEU A 442 -10.91 -7.00 1.10
N GLU A 443 -11.18 -8.05 1.88
CA GLU A 443 -11.62 -9.36 1.35
C GLU A 443 -12.97 -9.28 0.62
N LYS A 444 -13.85 -8.34 0.98
CA LYS A 444 -15.14 -8.12 0.30
C LYS A 444 -15.00 -7.91 -1.22
N THR A 445 -13.89 -7.32 -1.66
CA THR A 445 -13.61 -7.12 -3.10
C THR A 445 -12.93 -8.29 -3.78
N LYS A 446 -12.32 -9.19 -3.01
CA LYS A 446 -11.64 -10.38 -3.50
C LYS A 446 -12.60 -11.57 -3.66
N TYR A 447 -13.64 -11.62 -2.84
CA TYR A 447 -14.70 -12.61 -2.92
C TYR A 447 -15.97 -11.92 -3.42
N GLU A 448 -16.27 -12.07 -4.72
CA GLU A 448 -17.43 -11.46 -5.36
C GLU A 448 -18.74 -11.90 -4.66
N ASP A 449 -19.63 -10.93 -4.44
CA ASP A 449 -20.92 -11.11 -3.75
C ASP A 449 -20.82 -11.71 -2.34
N SER A 450 -19.63 -11.70 -1.72
CA SER A 450 -19.42 -12.24 -0.37
C SER A 450 -20.21 -11.53 0.72
N ASP A 451 -20.65 -10.30 0.48
CA ASP A 451 -21.54 -9.56 1.37
C ASP A 451 -22.97 -10.11 1.33
N VAL A 452 -23.56 -10.27 0.15
CA VAL A 452 -24.93 -10.79 0.01
C VAL A 452 -25.05 -12.30 0.18
N LYS A 453 -24.00 -13.06 -0.15
CA LYS A 453 -23.91 -14.53 0.03
C LYS A 453 -23.14 -14.94 1.28
N TRP A 454 -22.96 -14.01 2.23
CA TRP A 454 -22.12 -14.23 3.41
C TRP A 454 -22.49 -15.49 4.19
N LYS A 455 -23.79 -15.80 4.34
CA LYS A 455 -24.28 -17.00 5.05
C LYS A 455 -23.72 -18.30 4.47
N GLU A 456 -23.55 -18.39 3.15
CA GLU A 456 -22.98 -19.57 2.46
C GLU A 456 -21.48 -19.70 2.71
N LEU A 457 -20.81 -18.57 2.95
CA LEU A 457 -19.37 -18.46 3.12
C LEU A 457 -18.94 -18.45 4.59
N GLU A 458 -19.89 -18.26 5.50
CA GLU A 458 -19.65 -18.00 6.93
C GLU A 458 -18.89 -19.13 7.60
N ALA A 459 -19.25 -20.39 7.33
CA ALA A 459 -18.62 -21.56 7.95
C ALA A 459 -17.12 -21.72 7.61
N LYS A 460 -16.63 -21.04 6.56
CA LYS A 460 -15.25 -21.13 6.09
C LYS A 460 -14.43 -19.86 6.32
N TYR A 461 -15.05 -18.70 6.15
CA TYR A 461 -14.33 -17.42 6.11
C TYR A 461 -14.73 -16.45 7.22
N HIS A 462 -15.84 -16.69 7.93
CA HIS A 462 -16.34 -15.81 8.99
C HIS A 462 -16.42 -14.33 8.57
N PHE A 463 -16.94 -14.08 7.36
CA PHE A 463 -17.03 -12.74 6.80
C PHE A 463 -17.93 -11.80 7.60
N SER A 464 -18.89 -12.35 8.37
CA SER A 464 -19.65 -11.56 9.34
C SER A 464 -18.72 -10.83 10.31
N CYS A 465 -17.77 -11.53 10.93
CA CYS A 465 -16.79 -10.93 11.83
C CYS A 465 -15.86 -9.98 11.09
N GLN A 466 -15.35 -10.40 9.92
CA GLN A 466 -14.38 -9.61 9.16
C GLN A 466 -14.93 -8.27 8.70
N PHE A 467 -16.10 -8.26 8.05
CA PHE A 467 -16.67 -7.03 7.50
C PHE A 467 -17.14 -6.09 8.60
N THR A 468 -17.65 -6.61 9.72
CA THR A 468 -17.94 -5.77 10.89
C THR A 468 -16.65 -5.19 11.50
N ALA A 469 -15.57 -5.96 11.61
CA ALA A 469 -14.27 -5.46 12.10
C ALA A 469 -13.69 -4.37 11.18
N ASP A 470 -13.77 -4.57 9.88
CA ASP A 470 -13.32 -3.60 8.87
C ASP A 470 -14.10 -2.29 9.01
N ILE A 471 -15.43 -2.33 9.08
CA ILE A 471 -16.27 -1.13 9.24
C ILE A 471 -15.98 -0.40 10.55
N ILE A 472 -15.78 -1.13 11.65
CA ILE A 472 -15.39 -0.55 12.94
C ILE A 472 -14.06 0.19 12.80
N ALA A 473 -13.04 -0.47 12.25
CA ALA A 473 -11.69 0.11 12.23
C ALA A 473 -11.55 1.26 11.23
N MET A 474 -12.18 1.18 10.04
CA MET A 474 -12.24 2.25 9.04
C MET A 474 -12.79 3.57 9.63
N ASN A 475 -13.75 3.45 10.54
CA ASN A 475 -14.38 4.62 11.17
C ASN A 475 -13.70 5.04 12.47
N ALA A 476 -13.07 4.13 13.20
CA ALA A 476 -12.38 4.41 14.45
C ALA A 476 -11.04 5.14 14.27
N THR A 477 -10.30 4.83 13.22
CA THR A 477 -8.95 5.37 12.97
C THR A 477 -8.94 6.89 12.76
N ASP A 478 -7.82 7.54 13.13
CA ASP A 478 -7.61 8.97 12.88
C ASP A 478 -7.20 9.22 11.42
N PHE A 479 -6.40 8.32 10.84
CA PHE A 479 -6.04 8.32 9.42
C PHE A 479 -5.92 6.91 8.82
N ILE A 480 -6.04 6.83 7.51
CA ILE A 480 -5.91 5.61 6.70
C ILE A 480 -4.78 5.83 5.70
N ILE A 481 -3.84 4.88 5.66
CA ILE A 481 -2.81 4.82 4.62
C ILE A 481 -3.23 3.78 3.59
N THR A 482 -3.13 4.16 2.33
CA THR A 482 -3.29 3.28 1.17
C THR A 482 -2.06 3.36 0.29
N SER A 483 -1.79 2.30 -0.47
CA SER A 483 -0.65 2.28 -1.38
C SER A 483 -0.96 2.98 -2.71
N THR A 484 -2.23 3.05 -3.10
CA THR A 484 -2.70 3.58 -4.39
C THR A 484 -4.04 4.29 -4.28
N TYR A 485 -4.32 5.17 -5.23
CA TYR A 485 -5.65 5.76 -5.42
C TYR A 485 -6.69 4.68 -5.72
N GLN A 486 -6.32 3.68 -6.52
CA GLN A 486 -7.16 2.52 -6.85
C GLN A 486 -7.68 1.79 -5.61
N GLU A 487 -6.88 1.67 -4.55
CA GLU A 487 -7.30 1.06 -3.29
C GLU A 487 -8.49 1.81 -2.67
N ILE A 488 -8.51 3.14 -2.76
CA ILE A 488 -9.58 3.98 -2.21
C ILE A 488 -10.78 4.02 -3.16
N ALA A 489 -10.57 4.55 -4.36
CA ALA A 489 -11.62 5.00 -5.29
C ALA A 489 -11.58 4.27 -6.65
N GLY A 490 -10.71 3.28 -6.79
CA GLY A 490 -10.68 2.44 -7.99
C GLY A 490 -10.32 3.22 -9.25
N SER A 491 -10.94 2.84 -10.35
CA SER A 491 -10.80 3.50 -11.64
C SER A 491 -12.10 4.20 -12.02
N LYS A 492 -12.16 4.79 -13.21
CA LYS A 492 -13.41 5.31 -13.77
C LYS A 492 -14.45 4.19 -13.93
N GLU A 493 -14.01 2.98 -14.27
CA GLU A 493 -14.87 1.86 -14.64
C GLU A 493 -15.19 0.91 -13.49
N LYS A 494 -14.33 0.80 -12.46
CA LYS A 494 -14.50 -0.12 -11.34
C LYS A 494 -14.34 0.64 -10.01
N PRO A 495 -15.20 0.39 -9.01
CA PRO A 495 -15.06 1.01 -7.70
C PRO A 495 -13.81 0.54 -6.98
N GLY A 496 -13.32 1.39 -6.07
CA GLY A 496 -12.19 1.07 -5.20
C GLY A 496 -12.53 0.05 -4.12
N GLN A 497 -11.50 -0.42 -3.41
CA GLN A 497 -11.69 -1.38 -2.33
C GLN A 497 -12.49 -0.75 -1.19
N TYR A 498 -12.04 0.41 -0.68
CA TYR A 498 -12.78 1.15 0.34
C TYR A 498 -14.13 1.65 -0.18
N GLU A 499 -14.20 2.16 -1.41
CA GLU A 499 -15.46 2.61 -2.01
C GLU A 499 -16.54 1.51 -2.02
N SER A 500 -16.17 0.26 -2.24
CA SER A 500 -17.12 -0.85 -2.19
C SER A 500 -17.75 -1.08 -0.81
N HIS A 501 -17.21 -0.48 0.26
CA HIS A 501 -17.74 -0.50 1.62
C HIS A 501 -18.58 0.74 1.94
N ALA A 502 -18.77 1.66 0.97
CA ALA A 502 -19.60 2.84 1.16
C ALA A 502 -21.07 2.47 1.40
N ALA A 503 -21.61 1.55 0.60
CA ALA A 503 -22.94 0.99 0.79
C ALA A 503 -22.96 -0.50 0.38
N PHE A 504 -23.41 -1.37 1.29
CA PHE A 504 -23.58 -2.80 1.05
C PHE A 504 -24.53 -3.42 2.08
N THR A 505 -24.91 -4.68 1.88
CA THR A 505 -25.83 -5.37 2.80
C THR A 505 -25.38 -6.80 3.05
N MET A 506 -25.60 -7.26 4.28
CA MET A 506 -25.44 -8.65 4.70
C MET A 506 -26.82 -9.16 5.12
N PRO A 507 -27.61 -9.72 4.19
CA PRO A 507 -29.01 -10.06 4.46
C PRO A 507 -29.16 -10.97 5.69
N GLY A 508 -30.03 -10.59 6.61
CA GLY A 508 -30.24 -11.28 7.89
C GLY A 508 -29.28 -10.86 9.02
N LEU A 509 -28.38 -9.90 8.80
CA LEU A 509 -27.47 -9.37 9.82
C LEU A 509 -27.62 -7.84 9.97
N HIS A 510 -27.20 -7.08 8.96
CA HIS A 510 -27.32 -5.63 8.94
C HIS A 510 -27.16 -5.06 7.52
N ARG A 511 -27.68 -3.86 7.31
CA ARG A 511 -27.51 -3.06 6.09
C ARG A 511 -26.56 -1.92 6.39
N VAL A 512 -25.54 -1.72 5.55
CA VAL A 512 -24.62 -0.59 5.65
C VAL A 512 -25.00 0.42 4.57
N VAL A 513 -25.71 1.47 4.96
CA VAL A 513 -26.19 2.53 4.05
C VAL A 513 -25.15 3.64 3.86
N SER A 514 -24.34 3.88 4.89
CA SER A 514 -23.14 4.71 4.81
C SER A 514 -22.04 4.12 5.69
N GLY A 515 -21.17 3.33 5.08
CA GLY A 515 -20.08 2.63 5.77
C GLY A 515 -18.78 3.42 5.82
N ILE A 516 -18.40 4.04 4.71
CA ILE A 516 -17.20 4.88 4.59
C ILE A 516 -17.40 5.92 3.49
N ASN A 517 -16.89 7.13 3.71
CA ASN A 517 -16.83 8.18 2.69
C ASN A 517 -15.41 8.25 2.13
N ILE A 518 -15.23 7.96 0.84
CA ILE A 518 -13.89 8.01 0.22
C ILE A 518 -13.34 9.43 0.05
N PHE A 519 -14.18 10.45 0.24
CA PHE A 519 -13.77 11.85 0.33
C PHE A 519 -13.45 12.29 1.76
N ASP A 520 -13.45 11.37 2.73
CA ASP A 520 -13.03 11.68 4.08
C ASP A 520 -11.54 12.04 4.09
N PRO A 521 -11.15 13.16 4.70
CA PRO A 521 -9.78 13.60 4.72
C PRO A 521 -8.88 12.76 5.61
N LYS A 522 -9.35 11.65 6.19
CA LYS A 522 -8.50 10.64 6.81
C LYS A 522 -7.70 9.81 5.81
N PHE A 523 -8.13 9.75 4.54
CA PHE A 523 -7.45 8.95 3.50
C PHE A 523 -6.19 9.63 2.99
N ASN A 524 -5.07 8.90 3.02
CA ASN A 524 -3.79 9.33 2.49
C ASN A 524 -3.12 8.24 1.65
N ILE A 525 -2.63 8.61 0.47
CA ILE A 525 -1.84 7.71 -0.37
C ILE A 525 -0.37 7.88 0.01
N VAL A 526 0.20 6.82 0.59
CA VAL A 526 1.62 6.73 0.92
C VAL A 526 2.15 5.43 0.35
N ALA A 527 2.63 5.52 -0.89
CA ALA A 527 3.14 4.37 -1.60
C ALA A 527 4.43 3.84 -0.94
N PRO A 528 4.58 2.52 -0.75
CA PRO A 528 5.81 1.94 -0.25
C PRO A 528 6.93 2.01 -1.30
N GLY A 529 8.16 1.75 -0.86
CA GLY A 529 9.33 1.63 -1.74
C GLY A 529 9.82 0.20 -1.90
N ALA A 530 10.98 0.05 -2.56
CA ALA A 530 11.78 -1.17 -2.49
C ALA A 530 13.03 -0.92 -1.63
N ASP A 531 13.56 -1.98 -1.02
CA ASP A 531 14.80 -1.89 -0.24
C ASP A 531 15.97 -1.52 -1.16
N GLN A 532 16.46 -0.28 -1.02
CA GLN A 532 17.54 0.26 -1.85
C GLN A 532 18.91 -0.38 -1.57
N SER A 533 19.06 -1.16 -0.50
CA SER A 533 20.25 -2.00 -0.30
C SER A 533 20.26 -3.20 -1.24
N VAL A 534 19.08 -3.69 -1.63
CA VAL A 534 18.88 -4.84 -2.52
C VAL A 534 18.70 -4.40 -3.98
N TYR A 535 17.82 -3.42 -4.20
CA TYR A 535 17.43 -2.92 -5.52
C TYR A 535 17.99 -1.51 -5.74
N PHE A 536 19.05 -1.42 -6.54
CA PHE A 536 19.74 -0.17 -6.82
C PHE A 536 20.17 -0.13 -8.30
N PRO A 537 20.48 1.07 -8.84
CA PRO A 537 20.80 1.24 -10.25
C PRO A 537 21.91 0.31 -10.75
N TYR A 538 21.70 -0.32 -11.90
CA TYR A 538 22.69 -1.22 -12.54
C TYR A 538 24.03 -0.54 -12.88
N THR A 539 24.05 0.80 -12.91
CA THR A 539 25.21 1.67 -13.16
C THR A 539 26.16 1.78 -11.98
N GLU A 540 25.72 1.45 -10.76
CA GLU A 540 26.56 1.51 -9.55
C GLU A 540 27.50 0.31 -9.45
N LYS A 541 28.51 0.26 -10.34
CA LYS A 541 29.41 -0.90 -10.52
C LYS A 541 30.11 -1.37 -9.24
N LYS A 542 30.37 -0.47 -8.27
CA LYS A 542 31.02 -0.80 -6.99
C LYS A 542 30.12 -1.61 -6.04
N ARG A 543 28.80 -1.53 -6.20
CA ARG A 543 27.83 -2.25 -5.34
C ARG A 543 27.34 -3.55 -5.96
N ARG A 544 27.68 -3.82 -7.23
CA ARG A 544 27.25 -5.03 -7.95
C ARG A 544 27.72 -6.29 -7.23
N LEU A 545 26.83 -7.26 -7.13
CA LEU A 545 27.09 -8.52 -6.42
C LEU A 545 27.65 -9.56 -7.39
N SER A 546 28.89 -9.34 -7.84
CA SER A 546 29.54 -10.15 -8.88
C SER A 546 29.72 -11.63 -8.51
N SER A 547 29.69 -11.97 -7.22
CA SER A 547 29.67 -13.36 -6.75
C SER A 547 28.48 -14.16 -7.28
N PHE A 548 27.35 -13.51 -7.60
CA PHE A 548 26.18 -14.16 -8.19
C PHE A 548 26.26 -14.32 -9.72
N HIS A 549 27.20 -13.67 -10.41
CA HIS A 549 27.25 -13.67 -11.88
C HIS A 549 27.36 -15.09 -12.47
N PRO A 550 28.22 -16.01 -11.97
CA PRO A 550 28.28 -17.37 -12.50
C PRO A 550 26.94 -18.12 -12.37
N ALA A 551 26.25 -17.97 -11.24
CA ALA A 551 24.95 -18.59 -11.01
C ALA A 551 23.87 -17.98 -11.90
N ILE A 552 23.88 -16.66 -12.12
CA ILE A 552 22.94 -15.97 -13.01
C ILE A 552 23.21 -16.33 -14.47
N GLU A 553 24.47 -16.46 -14.89
CA GLU A 553 24.83 -16.88 -16.24
C GLU A 553 24.37 -18.32 -16.53
N GLU A 554 24.53 -19.23 -15.55
CA GLU A 554 23.97 -20.58 -15.64
C GLU A 554 22.44 -20.51 -15.76
N LEU A 555 21.79 -19.74 -14.88
CA LEU A 555 20.34 -19.61 -14.81
C LEU A 555 19.75 -19.08 -16.11
N LEU A 556 20.42 -18.12 -16.78
CA LEU A 556 19.94 -17.51 -18.02
C LEU A 556 20.33 -18.28 -19.28
N TYR A 557 21.55 -18.84 -19.34
CA TYR A 557 22.17 -19.23 -20.61
C TYR A 557 22.66 -20.67 -20.68
N SER A 558 22.46 -21.49 -19.63
CA SER A 558 22.68 -22.93 -19.71
C SER A 558 21.78 -23.56 -20.79
N GLN A 559 22.30 -24.55 -21.51
CA GLN A 559 21.53 -25.28 -22.53
C GLN A 559 20.79 -26.49 -21.96
N ASN A 560 21.10 -26.86 -20.71
CA ASN A 560 20.52 -28.02 -20.06
C ASN A 560 19.28 -27.60 -19.26
N ASP A 561 18.19 -28.37 -19.43
CA ASP A 561 17.00 -28.25 -18.59
C ASP A 561 17.31 -28.90 -17.22
N ASN A 562 16.86 -28.29 -16.12
CA ASN A 562 16.99 -28.83 -14.76
C ASN A 562 15.82 -28.40 -13.85
N ASN A 563 15.99 -28.52 -12.52
CA ASN A 563 14.95 -28.16 -11.56
C ASN A 563 14.81 -26.65 -11.31
N GLU A 564 15.76 -25.83 -11.76
CA GLU A 564 15.73 -24.36 -11.64
C GLU A 564 15.29 -23.66 -12.94
N HIS A 565 15.51 -24.27 -14.11
CA HIS A 565 15.15 -23.67 -15.41
C HIS A 565 14.91 -24.71 -16.52
N ILE A 566 14.07 -24.33 -17.48
CA ILE A 566 13.84 -25.08 -18.73
C ILE A 566 13.82 -24.14 -19.95
N GLY A 567 14.09 -24.69 -21.13
CA GLY A 567 14.31 -23.92 -22.35
C GLY A 567 15.72 -23.33 -22.39
N PHE A 568 16.08 -22.59 -23.45
CA PHE A 568 17.40 -21.96 -23.55
C PHE A 568 17.39 -20.76 -24.50
N LEU A 569 18.37 -19.88 -24.35
CA LEU A 569 18.58 -18.72 -25.21
C LEU A 569 19.74 -19.01 -26.18
N ALA A 570 19.42 -19.15 -27.47
CA ALA A 570 20.39 -19.46 -28.52
C ALA A 570 21.30 -18.25 -28.83
N ASP A 571 20.71 -17.06 -28.92
CA ASP A 571 21.44 -15.82 -29.18
C ASP A 571 21.57 -14.99 -27.89
N ARG A 572 22.77 -15.01 -27.31
CA ARG A 572 23.07 -14.28 -26.06
C ARG A 572 23.23 -12.77 -26.28
N SER A 573 23.36 -12.31 -27.52
CA SER A 573 23.56 -10.88 -27.84
C SER A 573 22.25 -10.08 -27.81
N LYS A 574 21.11 -10.77 -27.94
CA LYS A 574 19.79 -10.14 -27.88
C LYS A 574 19.47 -9.60 -26.48
N PRO A 575 18.83 -8.43 -26.38
CA PRO A 575 18.24 -7.97 -25.14
C PRO A 575 17.23 -8.98 -24.59
N ILE A 576 17.03 -8.94 -23.27
CA ILE A 576 16.07 -9.81 -22.58
C ILE A 576 14.83 -9.02 -22.16
N ILE A 577 13.66 -9.48 -22.57
CA ILE A 577 12.41 -9.18 -21.86
C ILE A 577 12.34 -10.09 -20.65
N PHE A 578 12.18 -9.49 -19.47
CA PHE A 578 12.12 -10.19 -18.20
C PHE A 578 10.78 -9.99 -17.51
N SER A 579 10.20 -11.06 -16.97
CA SER A 579 9.05 -10.98 -16.08
C SER A 579 9.24 -11.92 -14.89
N MET A 580 8.85 -11.48 -13.70
CA MET A 580 8.92 -12.27 -12.48
C MET A 580 7.65 -12.07 -11.67
N ALA A 581 6.91 -13.15 -11.44
CA ALA A 581 5.69 -13.15 -10.65
C ALA A 581 5.33 -14.58 -10.22
N ARG A 582 4.32 -14.71 -9.35
CA ARG A 582 3.65 -16.01 -9.17
C ARG A 582 2.96 -16.43 -10.47
N LEU A 583 2.80 -17.74 -10.66
CA LEU A 583 2.12 -18.28 -11.82
C LEU A 583 0.65 -18.50 -11.49
N ASP A 584 -0.17 -17.46 -11.70
CA ASP A 584 -1.63 -17.49 -11.55
C ASP A 584 -2.31 -16.79 -12.72
N THR A 585 -3.62 -16.99 -12.87
CA THR A 585 -4.40 -16.46 -14.00
C THR A 585 -4.38 -14.93 -14.07
N VAL A 586 -4.36 -14.27 -12.92
CA VAL A 586 -4.38 -12.81 -12.80
C VAL A 586 -3.03 -12.21 -13.20
N LYS A 587 -1.91 -12.84 -12.83
CA LYS A 587 -0.56 -12.42 -13.22
C LYS A 587 -0.29 -12.59 -14.71
N ASN A 588 -1.00 -13.49 -15.40
CA ASN A 588 -1.07 -13.56 -16.86
C ASN A 588 0.30 -13.73 -17.55
N ILE A 589 1.21 -14.48 -16.91
CA ILE A 589 2.55 -14.77 -17.46
C ILE A 589 2.46 -15.64 -18.72
N THR A 590 1.48 -16.55 -18.77
CA THR A 590 1.15 -17.32 -19.98
C THR A 590 0.65 -16.41 -21.10
N GLY A 591 -0.14 -15.37 -20.80
CA GLY A 591 -0.56 -14.36 -21.75
C GLY A 591 0.63 -13.64 -22.40
N LEU A 592 1.59 -13.16 -21.60
CA LEU A 592 2.83 -12.57 -22.14
C LEU A 592 3.60 -13.54 -23.06
N THR A 593 3.68 -14.81 -22.67
CA THR A 593 4.33 -15.85 -23.46
C THR A 593 3.62 -16.06 -24.80
N GLU A 594 2.29 -16.04 -24.80
CA GLU A 594 1.47 -16.10 -26.01
C GLU A 594 1.68 -14.87 -26.91
N TRP A 595 1.71 -13.66 -26.33
CA TRP A 595 1.95 -12.42 -27.08
C TRP A 595 3.32 -12.43 -27.76
N PHE A 596 4.36 -12.87 -27.04
CA PHE A 596 5.70 -13.06 -27.59
C PHE A 596 5.72 -14.12 -28.68
N GLY A 597 5.09 -15.28 -28.46
CA GLY A 597 5.03 -16.37 -29.43
C GLY A 597 4.40 -15.99 -30.77
N LYS A 598 3.31 -15.19 -30.72
CA LYS A 598 2.60 -14.68 -31.90
C LYS A 598 3.36 -13.59 -32.65
N ASN A 599 4.09 -12.72 -31.94
CA ASN A 599 4.72 -11.55 -32.55
C ASN A 599 6.14 -11.87 -33.06
N LYS A 600 6.25 -12.29 -34.32
CA LYS A 600 7.54 -12.59 -34.97
C LYS A 600 8.53 -11.42 -34.92
N ARG A 601 8.06 -10.18 -35.12
CA ARG A 601 8.91 -8.98 -35.05
C ARG A 601 9.55 -8.85 -33.67
N LEU A 602 8.77 -9.04 -32.61
CA LEU A 602 9.29 -9.00 -31.24
C LEU A 602 10.34 -10.09 -30.99
N ARG A 603 10.07 -11.32 -31.42
CA ARG A 603 11.00 -12.46 -31.31
C ARG A 603 12.33 -12.25 -32.03
N ASP A 604 12.29 -11.56 -33.17
CA ASP A 604 13.50 -11.24 -33.92
C ASP A 604 14.38 -10.23 -33.15
N LEU A 605 13.78 -9.35 -32.34
CA LEU A 605 14.49 -8.30 -31.60
C LEU A 605 15.06 -8.76 -30.25
N VAL A 606 14.36 -9.64 -29.52
CA VAL A 606 14.67 -9.93 -28.11
C VAL A 606 14.44 -11.40 -27.73
N ASN A 607 15.03 -11.81 -26.61
CA ASN A 607 14.71 -13.06 -25.91
C ASN A 607 13.65 -12.83 -24.83
N LEU A 608 12.89 -13.87 -24.46
CA LEU A 608 11.94 -13.83 -23.35
C LEU A 608 12.43 -14.72 -22.19
N VAL A 609 12.51 -14.13 -20.99
CA VAL A 609 12.81 -14.82 -19.74
C VAL A 609 11.66 -14.60 -18.76
N VAL A 610 11.07 -15.69 -18.25
CA VAL A 610 10.02 -15.63 -17.23
C VAL A 610 10.44 -16.41 -15.98
N VAL A 611 10.27 -15.81 -14.81
CA VAL A 611 10.45 -16.44 -13.50
C VAL A 611 9.06 -16.62 -12.88
N ALA A 612 8.53 -17.84 -12.89
CA ALA A 612 7.18 -18.09 -12.39
C ALA A 612 6.92 -19.56 -12.04
N GLY A 613 6.38 -19.82 -10.85
CA GLY A 613 5.87 -21.13 -10.44
C GLY A 613 6.86 -22.31 -10.56
N PHE A 614 6.29 -23.51 -10.68
CA PHE A 614 7.01 -24.77 -10.92
C PHE A 614 6.89 -25.23 -12.38
N PHE A 615 7.74 -26.15 -12.82
CA PHE A 615 7.63 -26.73 -14.17
C PHE A 615 6.66 -27.90 -14.26
N ASP A 616 6.42 -28.59 -13.14
CA ASP A 616 5.58 -29.78 -13.06
C ASP A 616 4.30 -29.46 -12.27
N PRO A 617 3.10 -29.65 -12.86
CA PRO A 617 1.84 -29.44 -12.14
C PRO A 617 1.75 -30.25 -10.84
N SER A 618 2.35 -31.43 -10.77
CA SER A 618 2.29 -32.30 -9.58
C SER A 618 2.94 -31.69 -8.32
N LYS A 619 3.82 -30.71 -8.50
CA LYS A 619 4.51 -30.01 -7.41
C LYS A 619 3.69 -28.86 -6.82
N SER A 620 2.62 -28.44 -7.48
CA SER A 620 1.73 -27.39 -6.98
C SER A 620 0.49 -28.01 -6.35
N ASN A 621 0.06 -27.47 -5.20
CA ASN A 621 -1.24 -27.76 -4.61
C ASN A 621 -2.33 -26.79 -5.09
N ASP A 622 -1.97 -25.79 -5.89
CA ASP A 622 -2.88 -24.77 -6.40
C ASP A 622 -3.39 -25.12 -7.81
N ARG A 623 -4.72 -25.09 -7.98
CA ARG A 623 -5.35 -25.52 -9.22
C ARG A 623 -5.12 -24.54 -10.38
N GLU A 624 -5.03 -23.24 -10.08
CA GLU A 624 -4.77 -22.23 -11.10
C GLU A 624 -3.34 -22.36 -11.60
N GLU A 625 -2.37 -22.46 -10.69
CA GLU A 625 -0.97 -22.69 -11.03
C GLU A 625 -0.80 -23.97 -11.85
N GLN A 626 -1.43 -25.09 -11.45
CA GLN A 626 -1.42 -26.32 -12.24
C GLN A 626 -1.94 -26.13 -13.67
N ALA A 627 -3.01 -25.35 -13.85
CA ALA A 627 -3.58 -25.07 -15.17
C ALA A 627 -2.65 -24.16 -15.99
N GLU A 628 -2.08 -23.13 -15.37
CA GLU A 628 -1.15 -22.20 -16.02
C GLU A 628 0.18 -22.89 -16.38
N ILE A 629 0.69 -23.83 -15.58
CA ILE A 629 1.84 -24.69 -15.92
C ILE A 629 1.56 -25.48 -17.20
N LYS A 630 0.39 -26.15 -17.28
CA LYS A 630 -0.01 -26.90 -18.47
C LYS A 630 -0.11 -26.00 -19.69
N ARG A 631 -0.71 -24.82 -19.53
CA ARG A 631 -0.81 -23.81 -20.59
C ARG A 631 0.57 -23.33 -21.04
N MET A 632 1.50 -23.08 -20.13
CA MET A 632 2.87 -22.66 -20.46
C MET A 632 3.58 -23.69 -21.36
N HIS A 633 3.51 -24.98 -21.02
CA HIS A 633 4.07 -26.05 -21.84
C HIS A 633 3.44 -26.10 -23.24
N GLN A 634 2.11 -25.98 -23.33
CA GLN A 634 1.39 -25.94 -24.61
C GLN A 634 1.86 -24.77 -25.48
N LEU A 635 2.02 -23.58 -24.90
CA LEU A 635 2.48 -22.39 -25.62
C LEU A 635 3.93 -22.55 -26.12
N MET A 636 4.81 -23.13 -25.30
CA MET A 636 6.19 -23.40 -25.68
C MET A 636 6.29 -24.32 -26.91
N GLU A 637 5.45 -25.36 -26.96
CA GLU A 637 5.38 -26.29 -28.08
C GLU A 637 4.71 -25.65 -29.30
N GLN A 638 3.52 -25.06 -29.13
CA GLN A 638 2.73 -24.43 -30.18
C GLN A 638 3.52 -23.38 -30.95
N TYR A 639 4.26 -22.50 -30.26
CA TYR A 639 5.02 -21.41 -30.88
C TYR A 639 6.50 -21.74 -31.11
N ARG A 640 6.93 -22.98 -30.81
CA ARG A 640 8.32 -23.46 -30.95
C ARG A 640 9.31 -22.47 -30.33
N LEU A 641 9.18 -22.26 -29.02
CA LEU A 641 9.89 -21.19 -28.30
C LEU A 641 11.32 -21.55 -27.89
N ARG A 642 11.74 -22.82 -28.01
CA ARG A 642 13.13 -23.23 -27.72
C ARG A 642 14.14 -22.38 -28.52
N GLY A 643 15.19 -21.93 -27.85
CA GLY A 643 16.22 -21.04 -28.39
C GLY A 643 15.92 -19.54 -28.24
N GLN A 644 14.69 -19.16 -27.87
CA GLN A 644 14.28 -17.75 -27.70
C GLN A 644 13.57 -17.48 -26.36
N PHE A 645 13.31 -18.54 -25.60
CA PHE A 645 12.55 -18.51 -24.36
C PHE A 645 13.24 -19.31 -23.26
N ARG A 646 13.23 -18.75 -22.06
CA ARG A 646 13.75 -19.35 -20.83
C ARG A 646 12.73 -19.22 -19.72
N TRP A 647 12.33 -20.35 -19.14
CA TRP A 647 11.44 -20.39 -17.99
C TRP A 647 12.23 -20.83 -16.76
N ILE A 648 12.24 -19.98 -15.74
CA ILE A 648 12.95 -20.16 -14.48
C ILE A 648 11.93 -20.39 -13.36
N ALA A 649 12.23 -21.30 -12.44
CA ALA A 649 11.41 -21.61 -11.28
C ALA A 649 11.38 -20.42 -10.30
N ALA A 650 10.36 -20.36 -9.44
CA ALA A 650 10.23 -19.29 -8.43
C ALA A 650 11.52 -19.08 -7.61
N GLN A 651 11.92 -17.82 -7.45
CA GLN A 651 13.17 -17.43 -6.79
C GLN A 651 12.89 -16.83 -5.40
N THR A 652 13.58 -17.30 -4.37
CA THR A 652 13.37 -16.86 -2.98
C THR A 652 14.48 -15.95 -2.44
N ASP A 653 15.68 -15.99 -3.03
CA ASP A 653 16.80 -15.13 -2.64
C ASP A 653 16.68 -13.73 -3.26
N ARG A 654 16.34 -12.74 -2.43
CA ARG A 654 16.17 -11.35 -2.85
C ARG A 654 17.46 -10.69 -3.32
N LEU A 655 18.61 -11.04 -2.76
CA LEU A 655 19.89 -10.44 -3.16
C LEU A 655 20.27 -10.92 -4.57
N ARG A 656 20.08 -12.23 -4.84
CA ARG A 656 20.24 -12.79 -6.18
C ARG A 656 19.24 -12.18 -7.17
N ASN A 657 17.97 -12.00 -6.77
CA ASN A 657 16.95 -11.37 -7.59
C ASN A 657 17.29 -9.91 -7.96
N GLY A 658 17.76 -9.11 -6.99
CA GLY A 658 18.22 -7.76 -7.24
C GLY A 658 19.36 -7.70 -8.27
N GLU A 659 20.32 -8.64 -8.17
CA GLU A 659 21.40 -8.73 -9.15
C GLU A 659 20.91 -9.23 -10.51
N LEU A 660 19.95 -10.15 -10.55
CA LEU A 660 19.31 -10.61 -11.78
C LEU A 660 18.69 -9.43 -12.56
N TYR A 661 17.89 -8.57 -11.91
CA TYR A 661 17.35 -7.35 -12.52
C TYR A 661 18.44 -6.48 -13.16
N ARG A 662 19.57 -6.29 -12.46
CA ARG A 662 20.71 -5.50 -12.96
C ARG A 662 21.43 -6.18 -14.12
N CYS A 663 21.56 -7.50 -14.10
CA CYS A 663 22.11 -8.28 -15.22
C CYS A 663 21.20 -8.17 -16.46
N ILE A 664 19.87 -8.19 -16.30
CA ILE A 664 18.95 -7.92 -17.41
C ILE A 664 19.15 -6.50 -17.97
N ALA A 665 19.33 -5.50 -17.10
CA ALA A 665 19.62 -4.13 -17.52
C ALA A 665 20.96 -3.98 -18.27
N ASP A 666 21.98 -4.80 -17.94
CA ASP A 666 23.23 -4.85 -18.71
C ASP A 666 22.97 -5.27 -20.16
N THR A 667 22.06 -6.23 -20.41
CA THR A 667 21.63 -6.65 -21.77
C THR A 667 20.83 -5.60 -22.55
N LYS A 668 20.56 -4.42 -21.97
CA LYS A 668 19.62 -3.41 -22.50
C LYS A 668 18.21 -3.98 -22.69
N GLY A 669 17.83 -4.91 -21.82
CA GLY A 669 16.51 -5.52 -21.75
C GLY A 669 15.42 -4.62 -21.20
N ALA A 670 14.26 -5.20 -20.89
CA ALA A 670 13.15 -4.51 -20.26
C ALA A 670 12.37 -5.44 -19.31
N PHE A 671 11.68 -4.87 -18.33
CA PHE A 671 10.75 -5.61 -17.48
C PHE A 671 9.33 -5.50 -18.04
N VAL A 672 8.57 -6.61 -17.99
CA VAL A 672 7.17 -6.63 -18.41
C VAL A 672 6.30 -7.22 -17.31
N GLN A 673 5.29 -6.46 -16.86
CA GLN A 673 4.24 -6.92 -15.96
C GLN A 673 2.89 -7.00 -16.72
N PRO A 674 2.50 -8.20 -17.23
CA PRO A 674 1.33 -8.39 -18.09
C PRO A 674 0.01 -8.66 -17.35
N ALA A 675 -0.04 -8.51 -16.03
CA ALA A 675 -1.20 -8.87 -15.22
C ALA A 675 -2.53 -8.30 -15.75
N LEU A 676 -3.60 -9.11 -15.71
CA LEU A 676 -4.97 -8.67 -16.01
C LEU A 676 -5.39 -7.51 -15.08
N TYR A 677 -4.88 -7.55 -13.85
CA TYR A 677 -4.99 -6.50 -12.86
C TYR A 677 -3.85 -6.63 -11.84
N GLU A 678 -3.23 -5.52 -11.45
CA GLU A 678 -2.18 -5.50 -10.43
C GLU A 678 -2.53 -4.45 -9.36
N ALA A 679 -2.67 -4.86 -8.10
CA ALA A 679 -3.14 -3.95 -7.05
C ALA A 679 -2.14 -2.81 -6.77
N PHE A 680 -0.85 -3.13 -6.76
CA PHE A 680 0.24 -2.16 -6.59
C PHE A 680 1.36 -2.41 -7.59
N GLY A 681 2.04 -3.56 -7.47
CA GLY A 681 3.14 -3.97 -8.36
C GLY A 681 4.52 -3.64 -7.81
N LEU A 682 4.92 -4.25 -6.69
CA LEU A 682 6.28 -4.10 -6.15
C LEU A 682 7.36 -4.43 -7.18
N THR A 683 7.15 -5.44 -8.02
CA THR A 683 8.10 -5.83 -9.07
C THR A 683 8.33 -4.74 -10.12
N VAL A 684 7.36 -3.84 -10.33
CA VAL A 684 7.50 -2.65 -11.19
C VAL A 684 8.49 -1.67 -10.53
N ILE A 685 8.34 -1.42 -9.23
CA ILE A 685 9.24 -0.53 -8.47
C ILE A 685 10.64 -1.14 -8.34
N GLU A 686 10.75 -2.45 -8.12
CA GLU A 686 12.03 -3.18 -8.07
C GLU A 686 12.79 -3.07 -9.39
N ALA A 687 12.09 -3.29 -10.52
CA ALA A 687 12.67 -3.14 -11.86
C ALA A 687 13.12 -1.71 -12.13
N MET A 688 12.26 -0.73 -11.86
CA MET A 688 12.57 0.69 -12.06
C MET A 688 13.73 1.16 -11.16
N ASN A 689 13.81 0.70 -9.90
CA ASN A 689 14.95 0.97 -8.99
C ASN A 689 16.27 0.41 -9.52
N CYS A 690 16.23 -0.71 -10.24
CA CYS A 690 17.42 -1.27 -10.88
C CYS A 690 17.79 -0.55 -12.18
N GLY A 691 16.98 0.42 -12.63
CA GLY A 691 17.15 1.15 -13.88
C GLY A 691 16.70 0.36 -15.11
N LEU A 692 15.81 -0.62 -14.94
CA LEU A 692 15.28 -1.42 -16.04
C LEU A 692 14.00 -0.76 -16.62
N PRO A 693 13.98 -0.33 -17.89
CA PRO A 693 12.76 0.17 -18.53
C PRO A 693 11.62 -0.83 -18.39
N THR A 694 10.44 -0.33 -17.99
CA THR A 694 9.34 -1.18 -17.54
C THR A 694 8.08 -0.94 -18.36
N PHE A 695 7.45 -2.04 -18.79
CA PHE A 695 6.12 -2.09 -19.39
C PHE A 695 5.19 -2.74 -18.38
N ALA A 696 4.12 -2.06 -17.96
CA ALA A 696 3.20 -2.61 -16.98
C ALA A 696 1.74 -2.43 -17.39
N THR A 697 0.89 -3.31 -16.87
CA THR A 697 -0.55 -3.26 -17.07
C THR A 697 -1.11 -1.88 -16.71
N ASN A 698 -2.02 -1.37 -17.53
CA ASN A 698 -2.76 -0.14 -17.26
C ASN A 698 -3.96 -0.34 -16.31
N LYS A 699 -4.03 -1.50 -15.64
CA LYS A 699 -5.10 -1.88 -14.72
C LYS A 699 -4.56 -2.02 -13.30
N GLY A 700 -4.96 -1.09 -12.44
CA GLY A 700 -4.58 -1.05 -11.02
C GLY A 700 -3.35 -0.18 -10.76
N GLY A 701 -2.59 -0.49 -9.72
CA GLY A 701 -1.51 0.34 -9.19
C GLY A 701 -0.41 0.75 -10.18
N PRO A 702 0.04 -0.10 -11.13
CA PRO A 702 1.07 0.31 -12.08
C PRO A 702 0.67 1.49 -12.97
N ALA A 703 -0.64 1.71 -13.18
CA ALA A 703 -1.16 2.87 -13.90
C ALA A 703 -0.85 4.22 -13.22
N GLU A 704 -0.60 4.20 -11.91
CA GLU A 704 -0.19 5.36 -11.11
C GLU A 704 1.33 5.47 -10.98
N ILE A 705 2.04 4.33 -10.98
CA ILE A 705 3.50 4.27 -10.84
C ILE A 705 4.18 4.82 -12.09
N ILE A 706 3.73 4.39 -13.26
CA ILE A 706 4.33 4.73 -14.55
C ILE A 706 3.67 5.99 -15.13
N VAL A 707 4.51 6.90 -15.62
CA VAL A 707 4.09 7.98 -16.52
C VAL A 707 4.37 7.49 -17.94
N ASP A 708 3.31 7.13 -18.64
CA ASP A 708 3.38 6.48 -19.97
C ASP A 708 4.24 7.29 -20.96
N GLY A 709 5.18 6.60 -21.60
CA GLY A 709 6.14 7.19 -22.54
C GLY A 709 7.28 7.99 -21.91
N VAL A 710 7.29 8.19 -20.59
CA VAL A 710 8.30 8.97 -19.86
C VAL A 710 9.12 8.05 -18.95
N SER A 711 8.54 7.53 -17.87
CA SER A 711 9.22 6.68 -16.89
C SER A 711 9.05 5.18 -17.15
N GLY A 712 8.23 4.82 -18.14
CA GLY A 712 7.89 3.46 -18.54
C GLY A 712 6.75 3.49 -19.56
N PHE A 713 6.11 2.36 -19.80
CA PHE A 713 4.99 2.25 -20.75
C PHE A 713 3.83 1.44 -20.19
N HIS A 714 2.62 1.86 -20.55
CA HIS A 714 1.40 1.14 -20.24
C HIS A 714 1.05 0.12 -21.32
N ILE A 715 0.72 -1.10 -20.91
CA ILE A 715 0.23 -2.17 -21.78
C ILE A 715 -1.19 -2.58 -21.36
N GLY A 716 -2.01 -2.95 -22.36
CA GLY A 716 -3.38 -3.39 -22.15
C GLY A 716 -3.45 -4.92 -22.11
N PRO A 717 -3.81 -5.55 -20.98
CA PRO A 717 -3.76 -7.01 -20.86
C PRO A 717 -4.78 -7.73 -21.76
N ASN A 718 -5.86 -7.05 -22.15
CA ASN A 718 -6.91 -7.63 -23.01
C ASN A 718 -6.61 -7.51 -24.52
N ASN A 719 -5.50 -6.87 -24.91
CA ASN A 719 -5.09 -6.75 -26.32
C ASN A 719 -3.58 -7.03 -26.45
N GLY A 720 -3.25 -8.31 -26.52
CA GLY A 720 -1.87 -8.80 -26.60
C GLY A 720 -1.12 -8.36 -27.86
N ASP A 721 -1.81 -8.24 -28.99
CA ASP A 721 -1.19 -7.80 -30.25
C ASP A 721 -0.74 -6.33 -30.16
N LYS A 722 -1.60 -5.45 -29.62
CA LYS A 722 -1.23 -4.05 -29.37
C LYS A 722 -0.11 -3.96 -28.34
N SER A 723 -0.21 -4.71 -27.24
CA SER A 723 0.79 -4.70 -26.16
C SER A 723 2.16 -5.19 -26.62
N SER A 724 2.24 -6.29 -27.38
CA SER A 724 3.50 -6.78 -27.94
C SER A 724 4.09 -5.83 -28.97
N ASN A 725 3.26 -5.12 -29.75
CA ASN A 725 3.74 -4.11 -30.69
C ASN A 725 4.32 -2.89 -29.99
N ILE A 726 3.75 -2.42 -28.88
CA ILE A 726 4.33 -1.33 -28.07
C ILE A 726 5.74 -1.71 -27.60
N ILE A 727 5.93 -2.97 -27.16
CA ILE A 727 7.24 -3.45 -26.72
C ILE A 727 8.21 -3.53 -27.91
N ALA A 728 7.78 -4.08 -29.05
CA ALA A 728 8.60 -4.15 -30.25
C ALA A 728 9.04 -2.76 -30.75
N ASP A 729 8.11 -1.79 -30.76
CA ASP A 729 8.39 -0.41 -31.19
C ASP A 729 9.45 0.26 -30.30
N PHE A 730 9.45 -0.03 -28.99
CA PHE A 730 10.51 0.45 -28.09
C PHE A 730 11.88 -0.10 -28.47
N PHE A 731 12.00 -1.41 -28.69
CA PHE A 731 13.28 -2.03 -29.07
C PHE A 731 13.75 -1.60 -30.47
N ASP A 732 12.85 -1.44 -31.43
CA ASP A 732 13.14 -0.85 -32.75
C ASP A 732 13.69 0.58 -32.60
N LYS A 733 13.09 1.38 -31.72
CA LYS A 733 13.56 2.74 -31.42
C LYS A 733 14.93 2.71 -30.72
N CYS A 734 15.20 1.76 -29.83
CA CYS A 734 16.51 1.61 -29.20
C CYS A 734 17.61 1.23 -30.20
N ARG A 735 17.29 0.57 -31.32
CA ARG A 735 18.25 0.29 -32.40
C ARG A 735 18.62 1.52 -33.21
N THR A 736 17.67 2.43 -33.40
CA THR A 736 17.86 3.67 -34.18
C THR A 736 18.38 4.83 -33.33
N ASP A 737 18.08 4.82 -32.03
CA ASP A 737 18.52 5.79 -31.03
C ASP A 737 19.06 5.06 -29.80
N ALA A 738 20.39 4.88 -29.76
CA ALA A 738 21.10 4.17 -28.70
C ALA A 738 20.92 4.80 -27.30
N GLU A 739 20.53 6.08 -27.23
CA GLU A 739 20.29 6.79 -25.97
C GLU A 739 18.84 6.66 -25.49
N HIS A 740 17.91 6.19 -26.35
CA HIS A 740 16.49 6.09 -25.98
C HIS A 740 16.28 5.21 -24.73
N TRP A 741 16.95 4.05 -24.68
CA TRP A 741 16.88 3.14 -23.54
C TRP A 741 17.35 3.81 -22.24
N LYS A 742 18.48 4.53 -22.31
CA LYS A 742 19.06 5.23 -21.15
C LYS A 742 18.16 6.36 -20.65
N ARG A 743 17.48 7.08 -21.56
CA ARG A 743 16.55 8.15 -21.17
C ARG A 743 15.33 7.59 -20.42
N VAL A 744 14.74 6.49 -20.89
CA VAL A 744 13.62 5.83 -20.18
C VAL A 744 14.09 5.24 -18.85
N SER A 745 15.27 4.61 -18.82
CA SER A 745 15.90 4.08 -17.60
C SER A 745 16.11 5.19 -16.54
N ALA A 746 16.70 6.32 -16.94
CA ALA A 746 16.93 7.46 -16.04
C ALA A 746 15.63 8.09 -15.55
N ALA A 747 14.62 8.23 -16.42
CA ALA A 747 13.31 8.73 -16.04
C ALA A 747 12.57 7.78 -15.08
N GLY A 748 12.73 6.46 -15.26
CA GLY A 748 12.25 5.45 -14.33
C GLY A 748 12.87 5.58 -12.95
N LEU A 749 14.20 5.70 -12.88
CA LEU A 749 14.95 5.93 -11.64
C LEU A 749 14.50 7.21 -10.92
N HIS A 750 14.39 8.31 -11.66
CA HIS A 750 13.94 9.60 -11.12
C HIS A 750 12.53 9.49 -10.53
N ARG A 751 11.60 8.84 -11.25
CA ARG A 751 10.23 8.61 -10.77
C ARG A 751 10.20 7.86 -9.44
N ILE A 752 11.05 6.85 -9.27
CA ILE A 752 11.12 6.11 -8.01
C ILE A 752 11.70 6.97 -6.88
N GLN A 753 12.80 7.68 -7.13
CA GLN A 753 13.42 8.56 -6.14
C GLN A 753 12.49 9.66 -5.65
N GLU A 754 11.60 10.16 -6.50
CA GLU A 754 10.64 11.22 -6.15
C GLU A 754 9.41 10.72 -5.39
N CYS A 755 9.01 9.45 -5.54
CA CYS A 755 7.66 9.01 -5.16
C CYS A 755 7.59 7.69 -4.38
N TYR A 756 8.53 6.76 -4.60
CA TYR A 756 8.40 5.36 -4.19
C TYR A 756 9.65 4.87 -3.43
N THR A 757 10.01 5.60 -2.37
CA THR A 757 11.09 5.20 -1.44
C THR A 757 10.54 5.05 -0.03
N TRP A 758 11.17 4.16 0.74
CA TRP A 758 10.83 3.98 2.16
C TRP A 758 11.16 5.20 3.02
N GLU A 759 12.13 6.03 2.61
CA GLU A 759 12.44 7.30 3.27
C GLU A 759 11.27 8.30 3.15
N ILE A 760 10.71 8.46 1.94
CA ILE A 760 9.53 9.31 1.72
C ILE A 760 8.34 8.78 2.51
N TYR A 761 8.15 7.45 2.48
CA TYR A 761 7.11 6.77 3.23
C TYR A 761 7.19 7.09 4.72
N ALA A 762 8.35 6.85 5.35
CA ALA A 762 8.57 7.04 6.77
C ALA A 762 8.34 8.51 7.18
N ASN A 763 8.85 9.46 6.41
CA ASN A 763 8.66 10.88 6.69
C ASN A 763 7.19 11.30 6.59
N LYS A 764 6.46 10.85 5.56
CA LYS A 764 5.02 11.14 5.44
C LYS A 764 4.24 10.54 6.61
N LEU A 765 4.54 9.30 6.99
CA LEU A 765 3.85 8.61 8.09
C LEU A 765 4.07 9.31 9.43
N LEU A 766 5.32 9.68 9.76
CA LEU A 766 5.62 10.40 10.99
C LEU A 766 4.92 11.77 11.01
N ASN A 767 4.92 12.50 9.89
CA ASN A 767 4.22 13.79 9.78
C ASN A 767 2.71 13.62 9.98
N MET A 768 2.11 12.56 9.41
CA MET A 768 0.70 12.23 9.65
C MET A 768 0.44 11.95 11.13
N GLY A 769 1.28 11.17 11.80
CA GLY A 769 1.16 10.91 13.24
C GLY A 769 1.07 12.20 14.05
N SER A 770 1.90 13.18 13.74
CA SER A 770 1.90 14.51 14.39
C SER A 770 0.66 15.34 14.02
N ILE A 771 0.36 15.48 12.73
CA ILE A 771 -0.73 16.32 12.21
C ILE A 771 -2.11 15.79 12.66
N TYR A 772 -2.36 14.49 12.50
CA TYR A 772 -3.61 13.88 12.94
C TYR A 772 -3.71 13.80 14.47
N GLY A 773 -2.58 13.70 15.18
CA GLY A 773 -2.56 13.81 16.64
C GLY A 773 -3.11 15.16 17.11
N PHE A 774 -2.61 16.26 16.52
CA PHE A 774 -3.12 17.59 16.81
C PHE A 774 -4.56 17.79 16.33
N TRP A 775 -4.92 17.32 15.13
CA TRP A 775 -6.29 17.34 14.64
C TRP A 775 -7.27 16.60 15.57
N ARG A 776 -6.87 15.45 16.13
CA ARG A 776 -7.68 14.71 17.10
C ARG A 776 -7.96 15.56 18.34
N GLN A 777 -6.97 16.28 18.85
CA GLN A 777 -7.13 17.16 20.00
C GLN A 777 -8.10 18.31 19.71
N LEU A 778 -7.97 18.96 18.53
CA LEU A 778 -8.87 20.04 18.11
C LEU A 778 -10.33 19.61 17.94
N ASN A 779 -10.59 18.34 17.64
CA ASN A 779 -11.93 17.83 17.33
C ASN A 779 -12.42 16.79 18.35
N LYS A 780 -11.86 16.79 19.56
CA LYS A 780 -12.14 15.78 20.60
C LYS A 780 -13.64 15.66 20.92
N GLU A 781 -14.33 16.79 21.07
CA GLU A 781 -15.76 16.81 21.40
C GLU A 781 -16.63 16.32 20.25
N GLN A 782 -16.33 16.77 19.02
CA GLN A 782 -17.07 16.41 17.81
C GLN A 782 -17.00 14.90 17.52
N ASN A 783 -15.90 14.24 17.91
CA ASN A 783 -15.69 12.81 17.69
C ASN A 783 -16.36 11.91 18.75
N LEU A 784 -16.89 12.45 19.86
CA LEU A 784 -17.41 11.62 20.95
C LEU A 784 -18.61 10.78 20.53
N THR A 785 -19.55 11.36 19.77
CA THR A 785 -20.73 10.64 19.25
C THR A 785 -20.32 9.47 18.35
N LYS A 786 -19.37 9.71 17.43
CA LYS A 786 -18.82 8.68 16.55
C LYS A 786 -18.19 7.54 17.35
N GLN A 787 -17.41 7.86 18.37
CA GLN A 787 -16.78 6.86 19.24
C GLN A 787 -17.82 6.00 20.00
N ARG A 788 -18.92 6.60 20.47
CA ARG A 788 -20.01 5.86 21.13
C ARG A 788 -20.75 4.95 20.18
N TYR A 789 -21.00 5.40 18.96
CA TYR A 789 -21.63 4.58 17.93
C TYR A 789 -20.78 3.36 17.56
N ILE A 790 -19.48 3.57 17.35
CA ILE A 790 -18.52 2.48 17.10
C ILE A 790 -18.47 1.50 18.29
N GLN A 791 -18.51 2.01 19.52
CA GLN A 791 -18.55 1.17 20.72
C GLN A 791 -19.81 0.30 20.77
N LEU A 792 -20.96 0.83 20.36
CA LEU A 792 -22.21 0.08 20.30
C LEU A 792 -22.11 -1.05 19.27
N LEU A 793 -21.61 -0.77 18.06
CA LEU A 793 -21.37 -1.77 17.03
C LEU A 793 -20.41 -2.86 17.51
N TYR A 794 -19.29 -2.48 18.12
CA TYR A 794 -18.34 -3.44 18.66
C TYR A 794 -18.97 -4.34 19.74
N ASN A 795 -19.67 -3.73 20.72
CA ASN A 795 -20.18 -4.45 21.87
C ASN A 795 -21.38 -5.35 21.55
N LEU A 796 -22.28 -4.91 20.67
CA LEU A 796 -23.56 -5.57 20.41
C LEU A 796 -23.57 -6.38 19.11
N GLN A 797 -22.72 -6.05 18.13
CA GLN A 797 -22.60 -6.81 16.88
C GLN A 797 -21.33 -7.67 16.91
N PHE A 798 -20.15 -7.04 16.84
CA PHE A 798 -18.90 -7.76 16.65
C PHE A 798 -18.64 -8.82 17.73
N ARG A 799 -18.79 -8.48 19.02
CA ARG A 799 -18.58 -9.46 20.11
C ARG A 799 -19.51 -10.67 20.03
N ASN A 800 -20.75 -10.49 19.60
CA ASN A 800 -21.70 -11.58 19.47
C ASN A 800 -21.34 -12.49 18.29
N LEU A 801 -20.91 -11.91 17.17
CA LEU A 801 -20.41 -12.65 16.01
C LEU A 801 -19.13 -13.41 16.36
N ALA A 802 -18.16 -12.76 17.02
CA ALA A 802 -16.90 -13.40 17.37
C ALA A 802 -17.08 -14.61 18.30
N ARG A 803 -18.14 -14.65 19.12
CA ARG A 803 -18.47 -15.80 19.99
C ARG A 803 -19.00 -17.03 19.24
N THR A 804 -19.51 -16.86 18.01
CA THR A 804 -20.04 -17.99 17.23
C THR A 804 -18.94 -18.70 16.43
N VAL A 805 -17.78 -18.07 16.26
CA VAL A 805 -16.62 -18.66 15.58
C VAL A 805 -16.06 -19.81 16.44
N PRO A 806 -15.92 -21.03 15.90
CA PRO A 806 -15.46 -22.19 16.67
C PRO A 806 -14.03 -22.03 17.19
N ILE A 807 -13.83 -22.27 18.49
CA ILE A 807 -12.49 -22.39 19.09
C ILE A 807 -12.08 -23.87 19.04
N PRO A 808 -10.92 -24.22 18.43
CA PRO A 808 -10.44 -25.59 18.41
C PRO A 808 -10.29 -26.13 19.84
N ARG A 809 -10.99 -27.21 20.17
CA ARG A 809 -10.74 -27.96 21.39
C ARG A 809 -9.48 -28.79 21.16
N GLU A 810 -8.49 -28.70 22.05
CA GLU A 810 -7.36 -29.61 22.04
C GLU A 810 -7.90 -31.05 22.04
N GLN A 811 -7.73 -31.76 20.92
CA GLN A 811 -7.82 -33.21 20.96
C GLN A 811 -6.63 -33.65 21.78
N ALA A 812 -6.88 -34.26 22.95
CA ALA A 812 -5.86 -35.00 23.67
C ALA A 812 -5.10 -35.83 22.65
N GLN A 813 -3.79 -35.61 22.52
CA GLN A 813 -2.95 -36.41 21.64
C GLN A 813 -3.15 -37.87 22.01
N VAL A 814 -3.92 -38.60 21.20
CA VAL A 814 -3.85 -40.05 21.20
C VAL A 814 -2.43 -40.33 20.70
N HIS A 815 -1.54 -40.69 21.62
CA HIS A 815 -0.26 -41.30 21.28
C HIS A 815 -0.58 -42.51 20.41
N LEU A 816 -0.49 -42.34 19.08
CA LEU A 816 -0.37 -43.47 18.18
C LEU A 816 0.91 -44.20 18.59
N PRO A 817 0.84 -45.50 18.94
CA PRO A 817 2.03 -46.26 19.27
C PRO A 817 2.99 -46.17 18.08
N LEU A 818 4.26 -45.89 18.36
CA LEU A 818 5.34 -45.98 17.38
C LEU A 818 5.24 -47.32 16.64
N PRO A 819 5.44 -47.37 15.31
CA PRO A 819 5.46 -48.63 14.60
C PRO A 819 6.55 -49.52 15.18
N ILE A 820 6.17 -50.68 15.70
CA ILE A 820 7.11 -51.72 16.12
C ILE A 820 7.83 -52.19 14.86
N THR A 821 9.05 -51.71 14.65
CA THR A 821 9.96 -52.22 13.63
C THR A 821 10.30 -53.66 13.98
N LYS A 822 9.86 -54.61 13.16
CA LYS A 822 10.32 -55.99 13.23
C LYS A 822 11.83 -56.03 12.91
N PRO A 823 12.65 -56.79 13.66
CA PRO A 823 14.08 -56.86 13.40
C PRO A 823 14.34 -57.66 12.13
N GLN A 824 14.93 -57.03 11.12
CA GLN A 824 15.55 -57.72 10.00
C GLN A 824 16.98 -58.13 10.40
N GLN A 825 17.26 -59.41 10.24
CA GLN A 825 18.56 -60.05 10.46
C GLN A 825 19.64 -59.41 9.57
N SER A 826 20.68 -58.87 10.21
CA SER A 826 21.93 -58.49 9.54
C SER A 826 22.92 -59.65 9.61
N THR A 827 23.28 -60.16 8.44
CA THR A 827 24.43 -61.04 8.25
C THR A 827 25.73 -60.24 8.37
N VAL A 828 26.63 -60.77 9.20
CA VAL A 828 28.00 -60.34 9.50
C VAL A 828 28.88 -60.38 8.24
N LEU A 829 29.83 -59.43 8.12
CA LEU A 829 31.19 -59.65 7.61
C LEU A 829 32.12 -58.45 7.95
N ASP A 830 33.01 -58.72 8.91
CA ASP A 830 34.39 -58.26 9.20
C ASP A 830 34.88 -56.81 9.05
N ALA A 831 35.58 -56.38 10.11
CA ALA A 831 36.36 -55.15 10.28
C ALA A 831 37.77 -55.26 9.65
N PRO A 832 38.48 -54.12 9.47
CA PRO A 832 39.66 -53.95 10.33
C PRO A 832 39.99 -52.51 10.81
N ALA A 833 40.51 -52.50 12.04
CA ALA A 833 41.57 -51.67 12.64
C ALA A 833 41.43 -50.13 12.83
N GLU A 834 41.50 -49.73 14.10
CA GLU A 834 41.75 -48.37 14.61
C GLU A 834 43.11 -47.80 14.21
N PRO A 835 43.25 -46.46 14.23
CA PRO A 835 44.37 -45.90 14.98
C PRO A 835 44.03 -44.67 15.87
N GLN A 836 44.32 -44.86 17.16
CA GLN A 836 45.08 -44.00 18.09
C GLN A 836 44.84 -42.48 18.17
N GLN A 837 44.52 -42.06 19.41
CA GLN A 837 44.54 -40.70 19.95
C GLN A 837 45.97 -40.13 20.11
N ILE A 838 46.16 -38.84 19.80
CA ILE A 838 47.32 -38.00 20.18
C ILE A 838 46.81 -36.61 20.64
N PRO A 839 47.47 -35.94 21.62
CA PRO A 839 46.91 -34.93 22.54
C PRO A 839 46.96 -33.45 22.05
N PRO A 840 46.43 -32.48 22.82
CA PRO A 840 46.23 -31.10 22.37
C PRO A 840 47.50 -30.24 22.39
N LEU A 841 47.64 -29.38 21.38
CA LEU A 841 48.73 -28.40 21.24
C LEU A 841 48.27 -26.99 21.59
N VAL A 842 49.03 -26.36 22.50
CA VAL A 842 49.00 -24.95 22.91
C VAL A 842 49.99 -24.16 22.04
N VAL A 843 49.59 -23.04 21.42
CA VAL A 843 50.43 -21.88 21.00
C VAL A 843 49.45 -20.73 20.67
N SER A 844 49.31 -19.65 21.44
CA SER A 844 50.14 -18.47 21.73
C SER A 844 49.61 -17.19 21.07
N ASP A 845 49.39 -16.22 21.94
CA ASP A 845 49.00 -14.83 21.77
C ASP A 845 49.97 -14.02 20.86
N LYS A 846 49.41 -13.10 20.06
CA LYS A 846 50.05 -11.84 19.59
C LYS A 846 49.12 -11.09 18.62
N GLY A 847 48.53 -10.00 19.09
CA GLY A 847 47.95 -8.96 18.25
C GLY A 847 49.02 -8.03 17.64
N PRO A 848 48.64 -7.16 16.69
CA PRO A 848 49.44 -6.00 16.34
C PRO A 848 48.72 -4.67 16.63
N GLN A 849 49.42 -3.79 17.34
CA GLN A 849 49.15 -2.35 17.48
C GLN A 849 50.29 -1.55 16.78
N PRO A 850 50.15 -0.23 16.61
CA PRO A 850 50.50 0.50 15.39
C PRO A 850 51.90 1.12 15.39
N ALA A 851 52.37 1.57 14.22
CA ALA A 851 53.57 2.40 14.09
C ALA A 851 53.29 3.68 13.30
N ALA A 852 53.83 4.78 13.82
CA ALA A 852 53.68 6.16 13.39
C ALA A 852 54.81 6.65 12.47
N GLU A 853 54.46 7.68 11.70
CA GLU A 853 55.21 8.83 11.15
C GLU A 853 56.76 8.85 11.04
N THR A 854 57.22 9.25 9.85
CA THR A 854 58.17 10.36 9.51
C THR A 854 58.53 10.21 8.01
N SER A 855 58.77 11.22 7.15
CA SER A 855 59.02 12.66 7.23
C SER A 855 58.81 13.34 5.85
N ARG A 856 58.59 14.66 5.88
CA ARG A 856 58.44 15.68 4.81
C ARG A 856 59.58 15.65 3.75
N THR A 857 59.47 16.17 2.51
CA THR A 857 59.51 17.62 2.18
C THR A 857 59.10 17.99 0.73
N ARG A 858 58.29 19.06 0.61
CA ARG A 858 58.15 20.15 -0.39
C ARG A 858 58.58 19.97 -1.87
N VAL A 859 57.67 20.32 -2.79
CA VAL A 859 57.77 21.49 -3.70
C VAL A 859 56.37 22.11 -3.92
N LYS A 860 56.27 23.44 -3.79
CA LYS A 860 55.08 24.27 -4.03
C LYS A 860 55.04 24.76 -5.49
N SER A 861 53.81 25.06 -5.91
CA SER A 861 53.37 26.09 -6.88
C SER A 861 53.76 25.95 -8.35
N LEU A 862 52.77 25.73 -9.20
CA LEU A 862 52.38 26.64 -10.29
C LEU A 862 51.11 26.09 -10.98
N GLN A 863 50.15 26.99 -11.28
CA GLN A 863 48.92 26.83 -12.09
C GLN A 863 47.60 26.98 -11.32
N ARG A 864 47.39 28.19 -10.80
CA ARG A 864 46.06 28.72 -10.48
C ARG A 864 45.87 30.01 -11.28
N LYS A 865 45.36 29.89 -12.52
CA LYS A 865 44.80 30.96 -13.36
C LYS A 865 44.38 30.35 -14.71
N LYS A 866 43.24 29.66 -14.77
CA LYS A 866 42.48 29.38 -16.02
C LYS A 866 41.04 28.86 -15.80
N THR A 867 40.65 28.52 -14.57
CA THR A 867 39.37 27.83 -14.28
C THR A 867 38.16 28.74 -13.99
N SER A 868 38.29 30.07 -14.06
CA SER A 868 37.19 30.99 -13.67
C SER A 868 36.26 31.41 -14.81
N TYR A 869 36.66 31.26 -16.08
CA TYR A 869 35.84 31.73 -17.22
C TYR A 869 34.84 30.67 -17.71
N PHE A 870 35.20 29.39 -17.63
CA PHE A 870 34.35 28.30 -18.13
C PHE A 870 33.10 28.07 -17.26
N HIS A 871 33.23 28.20 -15.93
CA HIS A 871 32.09 28.06 -15.02
C HIS A 871 31.06 29.18 -15.16
N ARG A 872 31.49 30.42 -15.47
CA ARG A 872 30.55 31.54 -15.68
C ARG A 872 29.75 31.38 -16.97
N LEU A 873 30.35 30.82 -18.02
CA LEU A 873 29.66 30.56 -19.28
C LEU A 873 28.60 29.45 -19.14
N CYS A 874 28.90 28.37 -18.41
CA CYS A 874 27.95 27.29 -18.15
C CYS A 874 26.75 27.75 -17.32
N PHE A 875 26.95 28.65 -16.35
CA PHE A 875 25.85 29.21 -15.55
C PHE A 875 24.92 30.10 -16.38
N ILE A 876 25.45 30.90 -17.31
CA ILE A 876 24.65 31.77 -18.17
C ILE A 876 23.80 30.95 -19.15
N VAL A 877 24.37 29.89 -19.75
CA VAL A 877 23.64 28.98 -20.65
C VAL A 877 22.55 28.21 -19.91
N GLY A 878 22.85 27.74 -18.69
CA GLY A 878 21.85 27.08 -17.82
C GLY A 878 20.67 27.98 -17.46
N TYR A 879 20.95 29.26 -17.17
CA TYR A 879 19.91 30.24 -16.82
C TYR A 879 19.02 30.60 -18.01
N LEU A 880 19.60 30.72 -19.22
CA LEU A 880 18.83 30.97 -20.45
C LEU A 880 17.92 29.80 -20.84
N LEU A 881 18.36 28.55 -20.62
CA LEU A 881 17.53 27.36 -20.84
C LEU A 881 16.37 27.28 -19.83
N LEU A 882 16.59 27.70 -18.58
CA LEU A 882 15.55 27.76 -17.56
C LEU A 882 14.46 28.79 -17.94
N ILE A 883 14.87 29.99 -18.38
CA ILE A 883 13.96 31.03 -18.85
C ILE A 883 13.15 30.56 -20.07
N TYR A 884 13.81 29.91 -21.05
CA TYR A 884 13.13 29.35 -22.22
C TYR A 884 12.07 28.31 -21.82
N TYR A 885 12.37 27.44 -20.84
CA TYR A 885 11.43 26.44 -20.36
C TYR A 885 10.22 27.04 -19.65
N VAL A 886 10.42 28.09 -18.84
CA VAL A 886 9.35 28.82 -18.15
C VAL A 886 8.46 29.58 -19.15
N LEU A 887 9.05 30.25 -20.14
CA LEU A 887 8.31 30.96 -21.19
C LEU A 887 7.50 29.99 -22.07
N ARG A 888 8.04 28.82 -22.40
CA ARG A 888 7.32 27.77 -23.12
C ARG A 888 6.14 27.23 -22.30
N LYS A 889 6.32 27.02 -20.99
CA LYS A 889 5.26 26.54 -20.10
C LYS A 889 4.14 27.57 -19.91
N LEU A 890 4.47 28.87 -19.94
CA LEU A 890 3.49 29.96 -19.95
C LEU A 890 2.74 30.05 -21.28
N TYR A 891 3.43 29.91 -22.42
CA TYR A 891 2.80 29.92 -23.74
C TYR A 891 1.73 28.83 -23.94
N TYR A 892 1.99 27.61 -23.44
CA TYR A 892 1.01 26.52 -23.46
C TYR A 892 -0.17 26.71 -22.50
N LYS A 893 -0.04 27.59 -21.49
CA LYS A 893 -1.14 27.92 -20.57
C LYS A 893 -2.11 28.97 -21.12
N PHE A 894 -1.75 29.67 -22.20
CA PHE A 894 -2.56 30.74 -22.79
C PHE A 894 -3.15 30.38 -24.17
N THR A 895 -3.02 29.13 -24.62
CA THR A 895 -3.48 28.68 -25.95
C THR A 895 -4.45 27.47 -25.91
N TRP A 896 -5.14 27.22 -24.79
CA TRP A 896 -6.27 26.29 -24.70
C TRP A 896 -7.41 26.88 -23.90
#